data_AF-A0AA51R0U2-F1
#
_entry.id   AF-A0AA51R0U2-F1
#
_cell.length_a   1.000
_cell.length_b   1.000
_cell.length_c   1.000
_cell.angle_alpha   90.00
_cell.angle_beta   90.00
_cell.angle_gamma   90.00
#
_symmetry.space_group_name_H-M   'P 1'
#
loop_
_entity.id
_entity.type
_entity.pdbx_description
1 polymer ?
#
loop_
_entity_poly.entity_id
_entity_poly.type
_entity_poly.pdbx_seq_one_letter_code
_entity_poly.pdbx_strand_id
1 'polypeptide(L)'
;MERFIGKVKWFGTENHKTGKYNDYGFINELISGESVHCHRSQLMCQEKDLQEGVYVSFGKIKSKKGITASGINLLKNENNKYVLMKCFLSDDLTIWETVREKLNNIIPINEQIQILMRILDKKLYSFLKYFPQSTLLCNDAKTIRDRIPVHQRFELFSNVSNDLEYQNEIINAINEQTDFYSPSSHPFWKNYTITGEDDLYLKVAPANVQEYLYKKYYQSVLSLVDKNFETKSSISWNSRDIYKELSAEDKQLASTWISSINKKENKHEIAKMLSARAAEKVAIKFYEQHGVNVDDIAIMQLSHDRQNNDWQTHDLLLDGKIPIDVKNARKNKTSKSYSEHVVPAFKKNRHNENVKISCVLSPYMKPEPNDDDFKFIEPTQFLGETSYIEARELESNFSINGLITLSIEIRNKLNVIPPWLLDYPDDYYSISRELYDNLHSMNLPSGKAWNIMGIDPIYLYITNGISLPDELRKNLTAAELEFYDQVLAITSQRKIRLPDIFLLVLTNFLQSLNKESEAKILPYKYLDLIFKKNTEYKNPFDVKDPLNIIHDLCKTLIAIYETPISFAKIKDFREFKFSGSGLLSGRQNDNEKWFTIIAYCGGLIEKEGYRKCGYSPLITQKHETCPKCNHLICPECHYCSRDSQGEECPEIAVRKAKIDAEAKRKSGTSLEYNIPTSKYDNLSIDDALYRAGIF
;
A
#
# COMPACT_ATOMS: atom_id res chain seq x y z
N MET A 1 -12.67 -53.91 -58.51
CA MET A 1 -12.11 -55.11 -57.86
C MET A 1 -12.17 -54.88 -56.37
N GLU A 2 -12.71 -55.83 -55.60
CA GLU A 2 -12.73 -55.70 -54.14
C GLU A 2 -11.30 -55.66 -53.59
N ARG A 3 -11.06 -54.76 -52.64
CA ARG A 3 -9.77 -54.59 -51.97
C ARG A 3 -9.92 -54.93 -50.49
N PHE A 4 -8.89 -55.58 -49.98
CA PHE A 4 -8.73 -56.07 -48.63
C PHE A 4 -7.58 -55.34 -47.97
N ILE A 5 -7.54 -55.35 -46.64
CA ILE A 5 -6.49 -54.72 -45.84
C ILE A 5 -5.78 -55.83 -45.08
N GLY A 6 -4.46 -55.76 -45.04
CA GLY A 6 -3.65 -56.71 -44.31
C GLY A 6 -2.37 -56.10 -43.77
N LYS A 7 -1.76 -56.81 -42.84
CA LYS A 7 -0.46 -56.47 -42.25
C LYS A 7 0.60 -57.37 -42.86
N VAL A 8 1.66 -56.79 -43.40
CA VAL A 8 2.77 -57.57 -43.97
C VAL A 8 3.37 -58.43 -42.86
N LYS A 9 3.38 -59.74 -43.07
CA LYS A 9 4.02 -60.70 -42.14
C LYS A 9 5.52 -60.75 -42.41
N TRP A 10 5.89 -60.84 -43.68
CA TRP A 10 7.25 -60.65 -44.19
C TRP A 10 7.20 -60.56 -45.72
N PHE A 11 8.19 -59.91 -46.32
CA PHE A 11 8.38 -59.87 -47.76
C PHE A 11 9.87 -59.90 -48.09
N GLY A 12 10.26 -60.70 -49.08
CA GLY A 12 11.63 -60.65 -49.60
C GLY A 12 12.71 -61.06 -48.60
N THR A 13 12.47 -62.06 -47.75
CA THR A 13 13.51 -62.60 -46.85
C THR A 13 14.51 -63.45 -47.63
N GLU A 14 15.77 -63.47 -47.18
CA GLU A 14 16.77 -64.37 -47.73
C GLU A 14 16.39 -65.81 -47.44
N ASN A 15 16.32 -66.63 -48.49
CA ASN A 15 16.02 -68.03 -48.33
C ASN A 15 17.26 -68.75 -47.77
N HIS A 16 17.19 -69.15 -46.50
CA HIS A 16 18.29 -69.85 -45.82
C HIS A 16 18.79 -71.12 -46.53
N LYS A 17 18.03 -71.70 -47.46
CA LYS A 17 18.45 -72.87 -48.25
C LYS A 17 19.20 -72.51 -49.53
N THR A 18 18.96 -71.33 -50.12
CA THR A 18 19.47 -70.98 -51.46
C THR A 18 20.33 -69.72 -51.48
N GLY A 19 20.38 -68.95 -50.39
CA GLY A 19 21.08 -67.66 -50.32
C GLY A 19 20.51 -66.60 -51.25
N LYS A 20 19.32 -66.84 -51.84
CA LYS A 20 18.64 -65.89 -52.72
C LYS A 20 17.50 -65.22 -51.95
N TYR A 21 17.33 -63.93 -52.18
CA TYR A 21 16.16 -63.18 -51.72
C TYR A 21 14.91 -63.71 -52.41
N ASN A 22 13.89 -64.04 -51.62
CA ASN A 22 12.59 -64.44 -52.17
C ASN A 22 11.97 -63.25 -52.92
N ASP A 23 11.27 -63.52 -54.01
CA ASP A 23 10.45 -62.53 -54.74
C ASP A 23 8.99 -62.54 -54.26
N TYR A 24 8.73 -63.16 -53.10
CA TYR A 24 7.40 -63.35 -52.55
C TYR A 24 7.40 -63.09 -51.03
N GLY A 25 6.20 -63.05 -50.47
CA GLY A 25 5.97 -62.87 -49.04
C GLY A 25 4.58 -63.31 -48.62
N PHE A 26 4.20 -62.93 -47.40
CA PHE A 26 2.86 -63.17 -46.88
C PHE A 26 2.30 -61.93 -46.20
N ILE A 27 1.00 -61.71 -46.40
CA ILE A 27 0.23 -60.64 -45.77
C ILE A 27 -0.86 -61.30 -44.93
N ASN A 28 -0.96 -60.95 -43.65
CA ASN A 28 -2.07 -61.38 -42.81
C ASN A 28 -3.25 -60.44 -43.05
N GLU A 29 -4.31 -60.93 -43.66
CA GLU A 29 -5.53 -60.16 -43.85
C GLU A 29 -6.21 -59.89 -42.50
N LEU A 30 -6.64 -58.64 -42.29
CA LEU A 30 -7.13 -58.21 -40.98
C LEU A 30 -8.48 -58.80 -40.58
N ILE A 31 -9.38 -59.03 -41.53
CA ILE A 31 -10.75 -59.47 -41.23
C ILE A 31 -10.81 -60.98 -41.03
N SER A 32 -10.18 -61.74 -41.93
CA SER A 32 -10.22 -63.21 -41.92
C SER A 32 -9.12 -63.82 -41.04
N GLY A 33 -8.04 -63.07 -40.78
CA GLY A 33 -6.80 -63.60 -40.19
C GLY A 33 -6.00 -64.49 -41.16
N GLU A 34 -6.46 -64.69 -42.40
CA GLU A 34 -5.81 -65.57 -43.36
C GLU A 34 -4.47 -65.00 -43.83
N SER A 35 -3.48 -65.87 -43.97
CA SER A 35 -2.19 -65.52 -44.54
C SER A 35 -2.26 -65.63 -46.07
N VAL A 36 -2.21 -64.49 -46.74
CA VAL A 36 -2.33 -64.37 -48.19
C VAL A 36 -0.95 -64.27 -48.80
N HIS A 37 -0.63 -65.19 -49.71
CA HIS A 37 0.61 -65.17 -50.47
C HIS A 37 0.68 -63.92 -51.37
N CYS A 38 1.82 -63.23 -51.40
CA CYS A 38 2.06 -62.09 -52.29
C CYS A 38 3.35 -62.27 -53.09
N HIS A 39 3.42 -61.66 -54.27
CA HIS A 39 4.56 -61.77 -55.19
C HIS A 39 5.02 -60.38 -55.67
N ARG A 40 6.32 -60.22 -55.95
CA ARG A 40 6.96 -58.96 -56.36
C ARG A 40 6.29 -58.34 -57.58
N SER A 41 5.85 -59.16 -58.53
CA SER A 41 5.15 -58.69 -59.72
C SER A 41 3.77 -58.06 -59.46
N GLN A 42 3.24 -58.18 -58.24
CA GLN A 42 1.95 -57.60 -57.85
C GLN A 42 2.09 -56.31 -57.03
N LEU A 43 3.32 -55.85 -56.79
CA LEU A 43 3.57 -54.66 -55.98
C LEU A 43 3.31 -53.38 -56.78
N MET A 44 2.58 -52.46 -56.17
CA MET A 44 2.33 -51.08 -56.62
C MET A 44 3.11 -50.06 -55.75
N CYS A 45 4.04 -50.55 -54.94
CA CYS A 45 4.90 -49.78 -54.05
C CYS A 45 6.33 -50.32 -54.11
N GLN A 46 7.29 -49.61 -53.50
CA GLN A 46 8.67 -50.07 -53.45
C GLN A 46 8.79 -51.23 -52.46
N GLU A 47 9.52 -52.27 -52.85
CA GLU A 47 9.71 -53.48 -52.04
C GLU A 47 10.29 -53.20 -50.65
N LYS A 48 11.23 -52.26 -50.56
CA LYS A 48 11.85 -51.84 -49.30
C LYS A 48 10.85 -51.28 -48.27
N ASP A 49 9.67 -50.88 -48.72
CA ASP A 49 8.61 -50.33 -47.86
C ASP A 49 7.70 -51.43 -47.28
N LEU A 50 7.81 -52.69 -47.75
CA LEU A 50 7.02 -53.83 -47.28
C LEU A 50 7.72 -54.53 -46.11
N GLN A 51 7.97 -53.77 -45.05
CA GLN A 51 8.54 -54.30 -43.81
C GLN A 51 7.48 -55.05 -43.00
N GLU A 52 7.92 -55.97 -42.14
CA GLU A 52 7.02 -56.64 -41.20
C GLU A 52 6.24 -55.61 -40.37
N GLY A 53 4.93 -55.83 -40.26
CA GLY A 53 4.04 -54.94 -39.53
C GLY A 53 3.44 -53.79 -40.35
N VAL A 54 3.91 -53.54 -41.58
CA VAL A 54 3.36 -52.47 -42.43
C VAL A 54 1.97 -52.86 -42.95
N TYR A 55 1.03 -51.91 -42.92
CA TYR A 55 -0.29 -52.10 -43.50
C TYR A 55 -0.29 -51.89 -45.00
N VAL A 56 -0.98 -52.78 -45.69
CA VAL A 56 -1.16 -52.75 -47.15
C VAL A 56 -2.62 -52.98 -47.52
N SER A 57 -3.00 -52.47 -48.69
CA SER A 57 -4.24 -52.84 -49.34
C SER A 57 -3.96 -53.65 -50.60
N PHE A 58 -4.81 -54.64 -50.88
CA PHE A 58 -4.61 -55.57 -52.00
C PHE A 58 -5.94 -56.18 -52.48
N GLY A 59 -6.02 -56.60 -53.74
CA GLY A 59 -7.09 -57.48 -54.24
C GLY A 59 -6.72 -58.95 -54.07
N LYS A 60 -7.69 -59.86 -54.19
CA LYS A 60 -7.44 -61.31 -54.15
C LYS A 60 -7.68 -61.93 -55.52
N ILE A 61 -6.75 -62.77 -55.97
CA ILE A 61 -6.88 -63.58 -57.19
C ILE A 61 -6.62 -65.06 -56.88
N LYS A 62 -7.33 -65.96 -57.55
CA LYS A 62 -7.10 -67.40 -57.42
C LYS A 62 -5.94 -67.82 -58.32
N SER A 63 -4.92 -68.43 -57.75
CA SER A 63 -3.76 -68.97 -58.47
C SER A 63 -3.64 -70.48 -58.25
N LYS A 64 -2.69 -71.11 -58.96
CA LYS A 64 -2.32 -72.53 -58.72
C LYS A 64 -1.84 -72.78 -57.28
N LYS A 65 -1.35 -71.75 -56.58
CA LYS A 65 -0.86 -71.81 -55.19
C LYS A 65 -1.93 -71.38 -54.17
N GLY A 66 -3.20 -71.28 -54.58
CA GLY A 66 -4.28 -70.77 -53.75
C GLY A 66 -4.52 -69.27 -53.94
N ILE A 67 -5.07 -68.60 -52.93
CA ILE A 67 -5.37 -67.17 -52.98
C ILE A 67 -4.06 -66.38 -52.94
N THR A 68 -3.89 -65.46 -53.89
CA THR A 68 -2.73 -64.57 -53.99
C THR A 68 -3.19 -63.11 -53.97
N ALA A 69 -2.44 -62.27 -53.28
CA ALA A 69 -2.65 -60.83 -53.22
C ALA A 69 -2.20 -60.18 -54.54
N SER A 70 -3.06 -59.34 -55.12
CA SER A 70 -2.83 -58.61 -56.37
C SER A 70 -2.91 -57.10 -56.15
N GLY A 71 -2.11 -56.31 -56.88
CA GLY A 71 -2.17 -54.84 -56.80
C GLY A 71 -1.93 -54.30 -55.38
N ILE A 72 -0.86 -54.81 -54.74
CA ILE A 72 -0.50 -54.55 -53.35
C ILE A 72 0.09 -53.15 -53.26
N ASN A 73 -0.53 -52.29 -52.47
CA ASN A 73 -0.04 -50.95 -52.22
C ASN A 73 0.06 -50.71 -50.71
N LEU A 74 0.95 -49.79 -50.30
CA LEU A 74 0.98 -49.35 -48.92
C LEU A 74 -0.37 -48.74 -48.57
N LEU A 75 -0.88 -49.03 -47.38
CA LEU A 75 -2.19 -48.54 -46.97
C LEU A 75 -2.23 -47.00 -46.92
N LYS A 76 -1.11 -46.37 -46.52
CA LYS A 76 -0.94 -44.90 -46.59
C LYS A 76 -1.09 -44.33 -48.00
N ASN A 77 -0.93 -45.16 -49.04
CA ASN A 77 -1.06 -44.78 -50.44
C ASN A 77 -2.43 -45.12 -51.03
N GLU A 78 -3.35 -45.72 -50.26
CA GLU A 78 -4.70 -46.06 -50.73
C GLU A 78 -5.56 -44.81 -50.95
N ASN A 79 -6.37 -44.80 -52.02
CA ASN A 79 -7.32 -43.72 -52.34
C ASN A 79 -8.76 -44.25 -52.48
N ASN A 80 -8.96 -45.56 -52.44
CA ASN A 80 -10.28 -46.16 -52.53
C ASN A 80 -11.10 -45.86 -51.26
N LYS A 81 -12.15 -45.04 -51.40
CA LYS A 81 -13.06 -44.65 -50.30
C LYS A 81 -13.57 -45.85 -49.49
N TYR A 82 -13.90 -46.96 -50.14
CA TYR A 82 -14.43 -48.16 -49.47
C TYR A 82 -13.38 -48.88 -48.62
N VAL A 83 -12.14 -49.00 -49.10
CA VAL A 83 -11.03 -49.58 -48.32
C VAL A 83 -10.70 -48.70 -47.12
N LEU A 84 -10.64 -47.40 -47.35
CA LEU A 84 -10.43 -46.41 -46.30
C LEU A 84 -11.55 -46.48 -45.24
N MET A 85 -12.81 -46.74 -45.63
CA MET A 85 -13.91 -46.91 -44.66
C MET A 85 -13.78 -48.21 -43.86
N LYS A 86 -13.31 -49.30 -44.49
CA LYS A 86 -13.01 -50.56 -43.76
C LYS A 86 -11.91 -50.35 -42.71
N CYS A 87 -10.90 -49.53 -43.00
CA CYS A 87 -9.85 -49.18 -42.03
C CYS A 87 -10.44 -48.51 -40.78
N PHE A 88 -11.43 -47.64 -40.99
CA PHE A 88 -12.11 -46.86 -39.97
C PHE A 88 -12.97 -47.72 -39.02
N LEU A 89 -13.39 -48.91 -39.45
CA LEU A 89 -14.13 -49.85 -38.59
C LEU A 89 -13.22 -50.75 -37.76
N SER A 90 -11.90 -50.64 -37.93
CA SER A 90 -10.93 -51.41 -37.16
C SER A 90 -10.71 -50.82 -35.77
N ASP A 91 -10.59 -51.70 -34.77
CA ASP A 91 -10.21 -51.34 -33.40
C ASP A 91 -8.68 -51.14 -33.23
N ASP A 92 -7.89 -51.34 -34.30
CA ASP A 92 -6.42 -51.15 -34.27
C ASP A 92 -6.02 -49.71 -34.62
N LEU A 93 -5.61 -48.95 -33.60
CA LEU A 93 -5.12 -47.55 -33.69
C LEU A 93 -4.01 -47.34 -34.73
N THR A 94 -3.18 -48.33 -34.99
CA THR A 94 -2.04 -48.19 -35.91
C THR A 94 -2.48 -48.13 -37.38
N ILE A 95 -3.62 -48.74 -37.71
CA ILE A 95 -4.25 -48.63 -39.02
C ILE A 95 -4.71 -47.21 -39.24
N TRP A 96 -5.34 -46.63 -38.22
CA TRP A 96 -5.87 -45.27 -38.25
C TRP A 96 -4.80 -44.21 -38.46
N GLU A 97 -3.72 -44.30 -37.71
CA GLU A 97 -2.54 -43.44 -37.90
C GLU A 97 -2.03 -43.48 -39.34
N THR A 98 -2.10 -44.65 -39.97
CA THR A 98 -1.65 -44.87 -41.35
C THR A 98 -2.53 -44.16 -42.39
N VAL A 99 -3.83 -44.02 -42.14
CA VAL A 99 -4.80 -43.50 -43.14
C VAL A 99 -5.43 -42.15 -42.81
N ARG A 100 -5.23 -41.60 -41.61
CA ARG A 100 -5.95 -40.41 -41.11
C ARG A 100 -5.91 -39.20 -42.06
N GLU A 101 -4.75 -38.87 -42.63
CA GLU A 101 -4.60 -37.67 -43.47
C GLU A 101 -5.42 -37.80 -44.75
N LYS A 102 -5.45 -39.00 -45.33
CA LYS A 102 -6.23 -39.27 -46.53
C LYS A 102 -7.72 -39.35 -46.24
N LEU A 103 -8.10 -39.95 -45.12
CA LEU A 103 -9.48 -40.01 -44.68
C LEU A 103 -10.04 -38.59 -44.50
N ASN A 104 -9.30 -37.72 -43.81
CA ASN A 104 -9.70 -36.34 -43.57
C ASN A 104 -9.92 -35.55 -44.86
N ASN A 105 -9.20 -35.90 -45.94
CA ASN A 105 -9.31 -35.24 -47.24
C ASN A 105 -10.39 -35.85 -48.17
N ILE A 106 -10.72 -37.13 -48.01
CA ILE A 106 -11.63 -37.86 -48.92
C ILE A 106 -13.06 -37.91 -48.38
N ILE A 107 -13.22 -37.92 -47.05
CA ILE A 107 -14.52 -38.08 -46.40
C ILE A 107 -15.11 -36.70 -46.08
N PRO A 108 -16.35 -36.40 -46.52
CA PRO A 108 -17.07 -35.22 -46.06
C PRO A 108 -17.18 -35.14 -44.52
N ILE A 109 -17.14 -33.94 -43.95
CA ILE A 109 -17.15 -33.73 -42.48
C ILE A 109 -18.33 -34.43 -41.78
N ASN A 110 -19.53 -34.38 -42.37
CA ASN A 110 -20.72 -35.04 -41.82
C ASN A 110 -20.58 -36.58 -41.75
N GLU A 111 -19.96 -37.21 -42.75
CA GLU A 111 -19.63 -38.64 -42.71
C GLU A 111 -18.57 -38.91 -41.62
N GLN A 112 -17.55 -38.05 -41.46
CA GLN A 112 -16.55 -38.21 -40.38
C GLN A 112 -17.22 -38.21 -38.99
N ILE A 113 -18.17 -37.31 -38.76
CA ILE A 113 -18.93 -37.17 -37.50
C ILE A 113 -19.77 -38.41 -37.21
N GLN A 114 -20.52 -38.91 -38.19
CA GLN A 114 -21.32 -40.13 -37.99
C GLN A 114 -20.45 -41.31 -37.57
N ILE A 115 -19.26 -41.42 -38.14
CA ILE A 115 -18.40 -42.54 -37.79
C ILE A 115 -17.69 -42.31 -36.44
N LEU A 116 -17.31 -41.07 -36.11
CA LEU A 116 -16.84 -40.70 -34.77
C LEU A 116 -17.83 -41.10 -33.66
N MET A 117 -19.12 -40.84 -33.85
CA MET A 117 -20.13 -41.24 -32.86
C MET A 117 -20.12 -42.75 -32.57
N ARG A 118 -19.97 -43.58 -33.62
CA ARG A 118 -19.91 -45.04 -33.49
C ARG A 118 -18.67 -45.52 -32.73
N ILE A 119 -17.56 -44.78 -32.83
CA ILE A 119 -16.30 -45.11 -32.15
C ILE A 119 -16.36 -44.69 -30.68
N LEU A 120 -16.93 -43.51 -30.40
CA LEU A 120 -17.07 -43.04 -29.02
C LEU A 120 -17.96 -43.95 -28.17
N ASP A 121 -18.93 -44.66 -28.77
CA ASP A 121 -19.69 -45.71 -28.08
C ASP A 121 -18.79 -46.86 -27.55
N LYS A 122 -17.60 -47.04 -28.14
CA LYS A 122 -16.57 -48.00 -27.66
C LYS A 122 -15.60 -47.41 -26.62
N LYS A 123 -15.87 -46.21 -26.08
CA LYS A 123 -15.08 -45.50 -25.03
C LYS A 123 -13.61 -45.18 -25.38
N LEU A 124 -13.29 -45.08 -26.67
CA LEU A 124 -11.93 -44.90 -27.17
C LEU A 124 -11.59 -43.41 -27.39
N TYR A 125 -11.61 -42.61 -26.33
CA TYR A 125 -11.33 -41.15 -26.37
C TYR A 125 -9.96 -40.77 -26.93
N SER A 126 -9.00 -41.68 -26.87
CA SER A 126 -7.67 -41.52 -27.48
C SER A 126 -7.72 -41.27 -28.98
N PHE A 127 -8.84 -41.53 -29.64
CA PHE A 127 -9.03 -41.31 -31.08
C PHE A 127 -9.26 -39.83 -31.45
N LEU A 128 -9.71 -39.00 -30.52
CA LEU A 128 -10.09 -37.61 -30.81
C LEU A 128 -8.92 -36.79 -31.37
N LYS A 129 -7.68 -37.07 -30.92
CA LYS A 129 -6.47 -36.39 -31.39
C LYS A 129 -6.13 -36.63 -32.87
N TYR A 130 -6.78 -37.60 -33.53
CA TYR A 130 -6.53 -37.91 -34.95
C TYR A 130 -7.48 -37.17 -35.90
N PHE A 131 -8.52 -36.52 -35.36
CA PHE A 131 -9.46 -35.75 -36.16
C PHE A 131 -9.04 -34.29 -36.24
N PRO A 132 -9.27 -33.62 -37.39
CA PRO A 132 -9.10 -32.18 -37.48
C PRO A 132 -9.99 -31.50 -36.46
N GLN A 133 -9.48 -30.45 -35.81
CA GLN A 133 -10.31 -29.65 -34.90
C GLN A 133 -11.55 -29.08 -35.60
N SER A 134 -11.45 -28.72 -36.89
CA SER A 134 -12.60 -28.29 -37.70
C SER A 134 -13.73 -29.33 -37.76
N THR A 135 -13.40 -30.62 -37.78
CA THR A 135 -14.40 -31.71 -37.73
C THR A 135 -15.08 -31.76 -36.37
N LEU A 136 -14.29 -31.66 -35.29
CA LEU A 136 -14.81 -31.68 -33.91
C LEU A 136 -15.59 -30.42 -33.55
N LEU A 137 -15.31 -29.30 -34.22
CA LEU A 137 -16.02 -28.04 -34.03
C LEU A 137 -17.29 -27.97 -34.87
N CYS A 138 -17.45 -28.70 -35.97
CA CYS A 138 -18.71 -28.68 -36.74
C CYS A 138 -19.98 -28.88 -35.88
N ASN A 139 -21.07 -28.15 -36.16
CA ASN A 139 -22.32 -28.22 -35.38
C ASN A 139 -22.86 -29.63 -35.17
N ASP A 140 -22.78 -30.47 -36.19
CA ASP A 140 -23.24 -31.87 -36.15
C ASP A 140 -22.44 -32.71 -35.12
N ALA A 141 -21.27 -32.24 -34.68
CA ALA A 141 -20.41 -32.92 -33.71
C ALA A 141 -20.74 -32.57 -32.24
N LYS A 142 -21.83 -31.85 -31.95
CA LYS A 142 -22.19 -31.48 -30.56
C LYS A 142 -22.28 -32.68 -29.61
N THR A 143 -22.98 -33.74 -30.01
CA THR A 143 -23.11 -34.98 -29.22
C THR A 143 -21.78 -35.69 -28.96
N ILE A 144 -20.81 -35.53 -29.88
CA ILE A 144 -19.43 -36.00 -29.69
C ILE A 144 -18.78 -35.15 -28.61
N ARG A 145 -18.81 -33.82 -28.75
CA ARG A 145 -18.23 -32.87 -27.79
C ARG A 145 -18.76 -33.06 -26.37
N ASP A 146 -20.07 -33.22 -26.20
CA ASP A 146 -20.70 -33.47 -24.89
C ASP A 146 -20.18 -34.74 -24.18
N ARG A 147 -19.65 -35.70 -24.95
CA ARG A 147 -19.06 -36.93 -24.40
C ARG A 147 -17.56 -36.82 -24.12
N ILE A 148 -16.89 -35.80 -24.65
CA ILE A 148 -15.44 -35.58 -24.44
C ILE A 148 -15.19 -35.18 -22.98
N PRO A 149 -14.16 -35.75 -22.31
CA PRO A 149 -13.76 -35.31 -21.00
C PRO A 149 -13.58 -33.79 -20.95
N VAL A 150 -14.10 -33.15 -19.90
CA VAL A 150 -14.16 -31.69 -19.76
C VAL A 150 -12.81 -31.01 -20.09
N HIS A 151 -11.69 -31.53 -19.60
CA HIS A 151 -10.35 -30.97 -19.87
C HIS A 151 -9.97 -30.96 -21.37
N GLN A 152 -10.38 -31.95 -22.15
CA GLN A 152 -10.14 -32.01 -23.60
C GLN A 152 -11.08 -31.09 -24.38
N ARG A 153 -12.31 -30.86 -23.88
CA ARG A 153 -13.21 -29.84 -24.45
C ARG A 153 -12.59 -28.46 -24.39
N PHE A 154 -11.90 -28.12 -23.30
CA PHE A 154 -11.22 -26.83 -23.18
C PHE A 154 -10.08 -26.64 -24.19
N GLU A 155 -9.29 -27.66 -24.45
CA GLU A 155 -8.25 -27.63 -25.50
C GLU A 155 -8.88 -27.49 -26.89
N LEU A 156 -10.03 -28.12 -27.11
CA LEU A 156 -10.78 -27.95 -28.35
C LEU A 156 -11.32 -26.52 -28.50
N PHE A 157 -11.89 -25.97 -27.43
CA PHE A 157 -12.54 -24.66 -27.44
C PHE A 157 -11.56 -23.49 -27.34
N SER A 158 -10.30 -23.70 -26.96
CA SER A 158 -9.31 -22.61 -26.89
C SER A 158 -9.07 -21.93 -28.23
N ASN A 159 -9.38 -22.61 -29.34
CA ASN A 159 -9.20 -22.07 -30.69
C ASN A 159 -10.45 -21.38 -31.27
N VAL A 160 -11.59 -21.47 -30.57
CA VAL A 160 -12.87 -20.87 -30.99
C VAL A 160 -13.54 -20.09 -29.86
N SER A 161 -12.78 -19.65 -28.85
CA SER A 161 -13.33 -19.03 -27.64
C SER A 161 -14.21 -17.80 -27.91
N ASN A 162 -14.02 -17.13 -29.04
CA ASN A 162 -14.75 -15.92 -29.42
C ASN A 162 -15.94 -16.18 -30.37
N ASP A 163 -16.21 -17.43 -30.73
CA ASP A 163 -17.30 -17.78 -31.64
C ASP A 163 -18.61 -17.97 -30.86
N LEU A 164 -19.63 -17.17 -31.24
CA LEU A 164 -20.97 -17.17 -30.65
C LEU A 164 -21.63 -18.54 -30.73
N GLU A 165 -21.29 -19.35 -31.74
CA GLU A 165 -21.87 -20.66 -31.98
C GLU A 165 -21.58 -21.66 -30.84
N TYR A 166 -20.40 -21.58 -30.23
CA TYR A 166 -19.97 -22.53 -29.19
C TYR A 166 -20.15 -22.04 -27.76
N GLN A 167 -20.66 -20.82 -27.56
CA GLN A 167 -20.73 -20.19 -26.24
C GLN A 167 -21.44 -21.07 -25.19
N ASN A 168 -22.63 -21.60 -25.53
CA ASN A 168 -23.39 -22.44 -24.60
C ASN A 168 -22.65 -23.74 -24.23
N GLU A 169 -21.91 -24.31 -25.16
CA GLU A 169 -21.16 -25.54 -24.91
C GLU A 169 -19.93 -25.29 -24.05
N ILE A 170 -19.25 -24.17 -24.27
CA ILE A 170 -18.13 -23.74 -23.44
C ILE A 170 -18.63 -23.43 -22.02
N ILE A 171 -19.76 -22.74 -21.86
CA ILE A 171 -20.39 -22.50 -20.54
C ILE A 171 -20.68 -23.82 -19.83
N ASN A 172 -21.28 -24.79 -20.53
CA ASN A 172 -21.57 -26.09 -19.95
C ASN A 172 -20.29 -26.80 -19.50
N ALA A 173 -19.24 -26.79 -20.32
CA ALA A 173 -17.94 -27.35 -19.96
C ALA A 173 -17.32 -26.67 -18.72
N ILE A 174 -17.47 -25.35 -18.58
CA ILE A 174 -17.04 -24.59 -17.40
C ILE A 174 -17.83 -25.01 -16.15
N ASN A 175 -19.15 -25.08 -16.25
CA ASN A 175 -20.01 -25.48 -15.13
C ASN A 175 -19.76 -26.92 -14.67
N GLU A 176 -19.36 -27.80 -15.58
CA GLU A 176 -19.03 -29.19 -15.27
C GLU A 176 -17.68 -29.36 -14.55
N GLN A 177 -16.84 -28.32 -14.48
CA GLN A 177 -15.53 -28.40 -13.87
C GLN A 177 -15.50 -27.79 -12.46
N THR A 178 -15.45 -28.64 -11.43
CA THR A 178 -15.49 -28.19 -10.03
C THR A 178 -14.12 -27.85 -9.43
N ASP A 179 -13.02 -28.38 -9.99
CA ASP A 179 -11.71 -28.33 -9.31
C ASP A 179 -10.56 -27.98 -10.25
N PHE A 180 -10.12 -26.72 -10.20
CA PHE A 180 -8.81 -26.31 -10.72
C PHE A 180 -7.84 -26.05 -9.57
N TYR A 181 -6.71 -26.75 -9.57
CA TYR A 181 -5.61 -26.46 -8.63
C TYR A 181 -4.92 -25.11 -8.94
N SER A 182 -4.94 -24.63 -10.19
CA SER A 182 -4.44 -23.27 -10.54
C SER A 182 -4.91 -22.79 -11.93
N PRO A 183 -5.63 -21.64 -12.03
CA PRO A 183 -6.05 -21.06 -13.31
C PRO A 183 -4.90 -20.76 -14.29
N SER A 184 -3.73 -20.37 -13.78
CA SER A 184 -2.55 -20.04 -14.60
C SER A 184 -1.92 -21.25 -15.27
N SER A 185 -2.19 -22.46 -14.77
CA SER A 185 -1.75 -23.73 -15.36
C SER A 185 -2.68 -24.24 -16.46
N HIS A 186 -3.91 -23.71 -16.55
CA HIS A 186 -4.89 -24.17 -17.52
C HIS A 186 -4.75 -23.44 -18.87
N PRO A 187 -4.53 -24.15 -20.00
CA PRO A 187 -4.25 -23.51 -21.29
C PRO A 187 -5.33 -22.53 -21.76
N PHE A 188 -6.61 -22.86 -21.56
CA PHE A 188 -7.72 -21.99 -21.93
C PHE A 188 -7.67 -20.67 -21.13
N TRP A 189 -7.68 -20.75 -19.80
CA TRP A 189 -7.75 -19.57 -18.93
C TRP A 189 -6.49 -18.70 -18.99
N LYS A 190 -5.32 -19.32 -19.13
CA LYS A 190 -4.04 -18.63 -19.30
C LYS A 190 -4.05 -17.68 -20.50
N ASN A 191 -4.59 -18.15 -21.62
CA ASN A 191 -4.60 -17.41 -22.88
C ASN A 191 -5.85 -16.53 -23.05
N TYR A 192 -6.92 -16.82 -22.28
CA TYR A 192 -8.15 -16.04 -22.31
C TYR A 192 -7.93 -14.61 -21.81
N THR A 193 -8.56 -13.64 -22.49
CA THR A 193 -8.55 -12.23 -22.13
C THR A 193 -10.00 -11.77 -22.11
N ILE A 194 -10.48 -11.36 -20.94
CA ILE A 194 -11.83 -10.84 -20.81
C ILE A 194 -11.93 -9.50 -21.55
N THR A 195 -13.09 -9.25 -22.16
CA THR A 195 -13.37 -8.00 -22.90
C THR A 195 -13.95 -6.89 -22.03
N GLY A 196 -14.39 -7.25 -20.82
CA GLY A 196 -14.97 -6.36 -19.82
C GLY A 196 -15.59 -7.18 -18.69
N GLU A 197 -16.22 -6.53 -17.72
CA GLU A 197 -16.84 -7.24 -16.59
C GLU A 197 -18.12 -8.00 -16.97
N ASP A 198 -18.74 -7.61 -18.08
CA ASP A 198 -19.93 -8.28 -18.60
C ASP A 198 -19.63 -9.54 -19.41
N ASP A 199 -18.34 -9.88 -19.54
CA ASP A 199 -17.86 -11.04 -20.28
C ASP A 199 -18.54 -12.33 -19.81
N LEU A 200 -19.08 -13.07 -20.77
CA LEU A 200 -19.89 -14.26 -20.53
C LEU A 200 -19.10 -15.34 -19.80
N TYR A 201 -17.84 -15.56 -20.18
CA TYR A 201 -17.01 -16.60 -19.60
C TYR A 201 -16.55 -16.22 -18.20
N LEU A 202 -16.33 -14.94 -17.95
CA LEU A 202 -16.07 -14.43 -16.60
C LEU A 202 -17.24 -14.72 -15.66
N LYS A 203 -18.48 -14.51 -16.11
CA LYS A 203 -19.69 -14.70 -15.29
C LYS A 203 -19.90 -16.15 -14.85
N VAL A 204 -19.49 -17.13 -15.67
CA VAL A 204 -19.66 -18.57 -15.38
C VAL A 204 -18.39 -19.23 -14.83
N ALA A 205 -17.24 -18.55 -14.88
CA ALA A 205 -15.98 -19.09 -14.38
C ALA A 205 -16.03 -19.36 -12.86
N PRO A 206 -15.31 -20.38 -12.36
CA PRO A 206 -15.12 -20.58 -10.92
C PRO A 206 -14.46 -19.37 -10.23
N ALA A 207 -14.70 -19.16 -8.94
CA ALA A 207 -14.25 -17.97 -8.21
C ALA A 207 -12.73 -17.69 -8.31
N ASN A 208 -11.90 -18.73 -8.19
CA ASN A 208 -10.44 -18.61 -8.33
C ASN A 208 -10.01 -18.22 -9.76
N VAL A 209 -10.75 -18.66 -10.79
CA VAL A 209 -10.54 -18.25 -12.18
C VAL A 209 -10.98 -16.80 -12.40
N GLN A 210 -12.13 -16.39 -11.83
CA GLN A 210 -12.58 -15.00 -11.88
C GLN A 210 -11.52 -14.07 -11.27
N GLU A 211 -11.02 -14.41 -10.09
CA GLU A 211 -9.93 -13.68 -9.43
C GLU A 211 -8.70 -13.54 -10.34
N TYR A 212 -8.24 -14.63 -10.96
CA TYR A 212 -7.11 -14.63 -11.89
C TYR A 212 -7.36 -13.72 -13.10
N LEU A 213 -8.54 -13.81 -13.72
CA LEU A 213 -8.88 -13.04 -14.90
C LEU A 213 -9.02 -11.55 -14.59
N TYR A 214 -9.64 -11.18 -13.46
CA TYR A 214 -9.71 -9.79 -13.00
C TYR A 214 -8.31 -9.23 -12.72
N LYS A 215 -7.45 -9.98 -12.03
CA LYS A 215 -6.06 -9.54 -11.77
C LYS A 215 -5.26 -9.33 -13.05
N LYS A 216 -5.46 -10.21 -14.04
CA LYS A 216 -4.84 -10.08 -15.38
C LYS A 216 -5.37 -8.85 -16.12
N TYR A 217 -6.70 -8.64 -16.12
CA TYR A 217 -7.34 -7.54 -16.85
C TYR A 217 -7.02 -6.17 -16.25
N TYR A 218 -7.04 -6.07 -14.92
CA TYR A 218 -6.76 -4.83 -14.18
C TYR A 218 -5.30 -4.70 -13.73
N GLN A 219 -4.37 -5.42 -14.37
CA GLN A 219 -2.96 -5.43 -13.96
C GLN A 219 -2.34 -4.03 -13.89
N SER A 220 -2.71 -3.11 -14.79
CA SER A 220 -2.26 -1.72 -14.75
C SER A 220 -2.73 -0.99 -13.48
N VAL A 221 -4.01 -1.10 -13.13
CA VAL A 221 -4.59 -0.52 -11.91
C VAL A 221 -3.95 -1.15 -10.67
N LEU A 222 -3.79 -2.48 -10.65
CA LEU A 222 -3.18 -3.19 -9.53
C LEU A 222 -1.72 -2.80 -9.31
N SER A 223 -0.97 -2.53 -10.39
CA SER A 223 0.39 -2.02 -10.26
C SER A 223 0.46 -0.67 -9.54
N LEU A 224 -0.60 0.15 -9.61
CA LEU A 224 -0.71 1.40 -8.86
C LEU A 224 -1.10 1.15 -7.40
N VAL A 225 -2.00 0.20 -7.15
CA VAL A 225 -2.35 -0.21 -5.78
C VAL A 225 -1.13 -0.72 -5.03
N ASP A 226 -0.22 -1.44 -5.69
CA ASP A 226 0.97 -2.01 -5.04
C ASP A 226 2.13 -1.02 -4.93
N LYS A 227 2.17 0.03 -5.76
CA LYS A 227 3.22 1.05 -5.68
C LYS A 227 3.24 1.71 -4.31
N ASN A 228 4.45 1.85 -3.78
CA ASN A 228 4.67 2.63 -2.57
C ASN A 228 4.73 4.11 -2.94
N PHE A 229 4.48 4.96 -1.94
CA PHE A 229 4.68 6.39 -2.04
C PHE A 229 6.13 6.71 -2.48
N GLU A 230 6.27 7.29 -3.67
CA GLU A 230 7.54 7.72 -4.27
C GLU A 230 7.58 9.25 -4.36
N THR A 231 8.75 9.84 -4.06
CA THR A 231 8.96 11.29 -4.06
C THR A 231 10.17 11.66 -4.91
N LYS A 232 10.15 12.88 -5.47
CA LYS A 232 11.26 13.38 -6.30
C LYS A 232 12.54 13.65 -5.51
N SER A 233 12.41 14.01 -4.25
CA SER A 233 13.51 14.56 -3.46
C SER A 233 13.67 13.86 -2.12
N SER A 234 14.88 14.00 -1.58
CA SER A 234 15.14 13.64 -0.20
C SER A 234 14.60 14.73 0.72
N ILE A 235 14.11 14.32 1.88
CA ILE A 235 13.78 15.23 2.98
C ILE A 235 14.77 15.09 4.14
N SER A 236 15.81 14.28 3.96
CA SER A 236 16.74 13.90 5.02
C SER A 236 18.17 13.89 4.49
N TRP A 237 19.07 14.56 5.22
CA TRP A 237 20.48 14.67 4.87
C TRP A 237 21.36 14.25 6.03
N ASN A 238 22.49 13.63 5.72
CA ASN A 238 23.51 13.33 6.72
C ASN A 238 24.01 14.65 7.33
N SER A 239 23.82 14.83 8.64
CA SER A 239 24.20 16.08 9.29
C SER A 239 25.70 16.33 9.25
N ARG A 240 26.55 15.30 9.27
CA ARG A 240 28.00 15.54 9.15
C ARG A 240 28.34 16.23 7.83
N ASP A 241 27.70 15.84 6.74
CA ASP A 241 27.98 16.39 5.42
C ASP A 241 27.48 17.84 5.33
N ILE A 242 26.27 18.11 5.80
CA ILE A 242 25.72 19.49 5.85
C ILE A 242 26.65 20.44 6.59
N TYR A 243 27.17 20.05 7.76
CA TYR A 243 28.00 20.94 8.57
C TYR A 243 29.42 21.11 8.02
N LYS A 244 29.95 20.11 7.30
CA LYS A 244 31.23 20.20 6.59
C LYS A 244 31.16 21.14 5.39
N GLU A 245 30.01 21.21 4.74
CA GLU A 245 29.78 22.08 3.58
C GLU A 245 29.54 23.55 3.95
N LEU A 246 29.39 23.90 5.24
CA LEU A 246 29.28 25.29 5.66
C LEU A 246 30.54 26.07 5.30
N SER A 247 30.37 27.15 4.52
CA SER A 247 31.46 28.02 4.08
C SER A 247 32.07 28.84 5.21
N ALA A 248 33.13 29.58 4.92
CA ALA A 248 33.71 30.52 5.88
C ALA A 248 32.69 31.64 6.22
N GLU A 249 31.96 32.14 5.22
CA GLU A 249 30.90 33.13 5.37
C GLU A 249 29.74 32.58 6.20
N ASP A 250 29.33 31.32 6.00
CA ASP A 250 28.29 30.69 6.83
C ASP A 250 28.66 30.67 8.32
N LYS A 251 29.91 30.29 8.61
CA LYS A 251 30.45 30.27 9.98
C LYS A 251 30.57 31.68 10.56
N GLN A 252 30.96 32.65 9.74
CA GLN A 252 31.02 34.06 10.12
C GLN A 252 29.62 34.60 10.46
N LEU A 253 28.63 34.34 9.61
CA LEU A 253 27.23 34.72 9.84
C LEU A 253 26.71 34.16 11.16
N ALA A 254 26.86 32.85 11.38
CA ALA A 254 26.48 32.20 12.63
C ALA A 254 27.16 32.84 13.84
N SER A 255 28.42 33.28 13.70
CA SER A 255 29.17 33.97 14.76
C SER A 255 28.62 35.38 15.04
N THR A 256 28.16 36.12 14.03
CA THR A 256 27.55 37.44 14.24
C THR A 256 26.30 37.36 15.13
N TRP A 257 25.50 36.29 15.00
CA TRP A 257 24.32 36.05 15.83
C TRP A 257 24.64 35.75 17.30
N ILE A 258 25.87 35.33 17.60
CA ILE A 258 26.34 35.11 18.98
C ILE A 258 26.75 36.44 19.60
N SER A 259 27.48 37.26 18.84
CA SER A 259 28.01 38.55 19.30
C SER A 259 26.91 39.53 19.71
N SER A 260 25.73 39.44 19.08
CA SER A 260 24.55 40.26 19.42
C SER A 260 23.89 39.86 20.75
N ILE A 261 24.22 38.70 21.34
CA ILE A 261 23.57 38.14 22.53
C ILE A 261 24.31 38.50 23.84
N ASN A 262 25.45 39.21 23.79
CA ASN A 262 26.15 39.74 24.97
C ASN A 262 26.48 38.68 26.05
N LYS A 263 26.80 37.45 25.63
CA LYS A 263 27.19 36.34 26.51
C LYS A 263 28.58 35.83 26.13
N LYS A 264 29.46 35.62 27.13
CA LYS A 264 30.75 34.92 26.97
C LYS A 264 30.56 33.64 26.14
N GLU A 265 31.52 33.34 25.28
CA GLU A 265 31.59 32.18 24.38
C GLU A 265 31.04 30.89 25.02
N ASN A 266 29.76 30.64 24.81
CA ASN A 266 29.09 29.43 25.28
C ASN A 266 29.02 28.48 24.08
N LYS A 267 29.75 27.35 24.16
CA LYS A 267 29.75 26.29 23.14
C LYS A 267 28.32 25.84 22.75
N HIS A 268 27.35 25.92 23.66
CA HIS A 268 25.95 25.63 23.37
C HIS A 268 25.29 26.63 22.41
N GLU A 269 25.56 27.92 22.56
CA GLU A 269 25.03 28.95 21.67
C GLU A 269 25.71 28.90 20.30
N ILE A 270 27.01 28.60 20.24
CA ILE A 270 27.73 28.33 18.98
C ILE A 270 27.03 27.19 18.21
N ALA A 271 26.82 26.04 18.87
CA ALA A 271 26.14 24.91 18.25
C ALA A 271 24.71 25.25 17.82
N LYS A 272 24.00 26.10 18.58
CA LYS A 272 22.65 26.54 18.23
C LYS A 272 22.63 27.40 16.97
N MET A 273 23.53 28.38 16.85
CA MET A 273 23.61 29.27 15.69
C MET A 273 24.09 28.54 14.45
N LEU A 274 25.11 27.67 14.57
CA LEU A 274 25.55 26.81 13.48
C LEU A 274 24.43 25.88 13.00
N SER A 275 23.64 25.32 13.93
CA SER A 275 22.49 24.48 13.58
C SER A 275 21.39 25.26 12.87
N ALA A 276 21.16 26.53 13.24
CA ALA A 276 20.21 27.40 12.52
C ALA A 276 20.69 27.65 11.09
N ARG A 277 21.97 27.97 10.89
CA ARG A 277 22.52 28.16 9.54
C ARG A 277 22.51 26.87 8.72
N ALA A 278 22.86 25.73 9.33
CA ALA A 278 22.77 24.42 8.67
C ALA A 278 21.33 24.09 8.22
N ALA A 279 20.32 24.51 8.99
CA ALA A 279 18.92 24.36 8.60
C ALA A 279 18.56 25.22 7.37
N GLU A 280 19.05 26.46 7.29
CA GLU A 280 18.89 27.30 6.09
C GLU A 280 19.51 26.63 4.86
N LYS A 281 20.73 26.09 4.97
CA LYS A 281 21.36 25.36 3.86
C LYS A 281 20.60 24.08 3.47
N VAL A 282 19.99 23.40 4.42
CA VAL A 282 19.10 22.25 4.13
C VAL A 282 17.84 22.70 3.37
N ALA A 283 17.24 23.82 3.75
CA ALA A 283 16.10 24.38 3.03
C ALA A 283 16.47 24.78 1.60
N ILE A 284 17.64 25.41 1.40
CA ILE A 284 18.19 25.70 0.06
C ILE A 284 18.27 24.42 -0.77
N LYS A 285 18.97 23.40 -0.26
CA LYS A 285 19.12 22.11 -0.94
C LYS A 285 17.78 21.46 -1.29
N PHE A 286 16.81 21.54 -0.39
CA PHE A 286 15.47 21.00 -0.65
C PHE A 286 14.83 21.70 -1.86
N TYR A 287 14.76 23.03 -1.88
CA TYR A 287 14.14 23.77 -2.97
C TYR A 287 14.91 23.64 -4.30
N GLU A 288 16.25 23.67 -4.28
CA GLU A 288 17.07 23.48 -5.48
C GLU A 288 16.84 22.09 -6.13
N GLN A 289 16.62 21.05 -5.33
CA GLN A 289 16.25 19.71 -5.83
C GLN A 289 14.90 19.70 -6.57
N HIS A 290 14.05 20.70 -6.35
CA HIS A 290 12.80 20.91 -7.07
C HIS A 290 12.95 21.85 -8.28
N GLY A 291 14.17 22.20 -8.67
CA GLY A 291 14.42 23.06 -9.83
C GLY A 291 14.12 24.55 -9.59
N VAL A 292 13.98 24.94 -8.33
CA VAL A 292 13.73 26.32 -7.89
C VAL A 292 15.07 27.04 -7.72
N ASN A 293 15.18 28.27 -8.23
CA ASN A 293 16.36 29.10 -7.94
C ASN A 293 16.21 29.70 -6.55
N VAL A 294 17.24 29.58 -5.72
CA VAL A 294 17.18 30.03 -4.32
C VAL A 294 18.23 31.10 -4.06
N ASP A 295 17.78 32.31 -3.76
CA ASP A 295 18.65 33.37 -3.26
C ASP A 295 18.80 33.24 -1.73
N ASP A 296 20.05 33.15 -1.27
CA ASP A 296 20.41 33.10 0.15
C ASP A 296 20.41 34.51 0.74
N ILE A 297 19.25 34.96 1.22
CA ILE A 297 19.07 36.34 1.72
C ILE A 297 19.72 36.52 3.09
N ALA A 298 19.77 35.49 3.93
CA ALA A 298 20.40 35.54 5.25
C ALA A 298 21.88 35.96 5.19
N ILE A 299 22.63 35.53 4.17
CA ILE A 299 24.06 35.89 4.01
C ILE A 299 24.28 37.39 3.79
N MET A 300 23.25 38.10 3.30
CA MET A 300 23.33 39.54 3.05
C MET A 300 23.54 40.37 4.32
N GLN A 301 23.30 39.79 5.50
CA GLN A 301 23.63 40.41 6.78
C GLN A 301 25.14 40.68 6.95
N LEU A 302 26.00 39.94 6.24
CA LEU A 302 27.45 40.20 6.20
C LEU A 302 27.82 41.33 5.23
N SER A 303 26.90 41.71 4.33
CA SER A 303 27.15 42.76 3.36
C SER A 303 27.10 44.14 4.02
N HIS A 304 27.88 45.09 3.49
CA HIS A 304 27.86 46.48 3.94
C HIS A 304 26.76 47.30 3.25
N ASP A 305 25.94 46.65 2.40
CA ASP A 305 24.86 47.32 1.67
C ASP A 305 23.65 47.53 2.59
N ARG A 306 23.60 48.73 3.20
CA ARG A 306 22.52 49.14 4.10
C ARG A 306 21.17 49.35 3.41
N GLN A 307 21.12 49.35 2.07
CA GLN A 307 19.86 49.55 1.35
C GLN A 307 19.04 48.26 1.26
N ASN A 308 19.69 47.09 1.31
CA ASN A 308 18.99 45.80 1.32
C ASN A 308 18.85 45.23 2.74
N ASN A 309 17.65 45.37 3.30
CA ASN A 309 17.27 44.85 4.63
C ASN A 309 16.31 43.66 4.56
N ASP A 310 16.24 42.97 3.41
CA ASP A 310 15.30 41.87 3.19
C ASP A 310 15.52 40.71 4.20
N TRP A 311 16.77 40.50 4.61
CA TRP A 311 17.22 39.53 5.63
C TRP A 311 16.53 39.70 7.00
N GLN A 312 15.97 40.88 7.29
CA GLN A 312 15.20 41.09 8.53
C GLN A 312 13.85 40.36 8.51
N THR A 313 13.34 40.08 7.31
CA THR A 313 12.00 39.49 7.13
C THR A 313 12.04 38.02 6.76
N HIS A 314 13.03 37.58 5.98
CA HIS A 314 13.12 36.20 5.49
C HIS A 314 14.57 35.80 5.27
N ASP A 315 14.82 34.50 5.26
CA ASP A 315 16.16 33.91 5.13
C ASP A 315 16.46 33.54 3.68
N LEU A 316 15.46 33.17 2.88
CA LEU A 316 15.59 32.76 1.47
C LEU A 316 14.55 33.44 0.58
N LEU A 317 14.88 33.65 -0.70
CA LEU A 317 13.94 34.12 -1.71
C LEU A 317 13.93 33.14 -2.90
N LEU A 318 12.79 32.51 -3.15
CA LEU A 318 12.64 31.53 -4.23
C LEU A 318 12.22 32.21 -5.53
N ASP A 319 12.93 31.93 -6.61
CA ASP A 319 12.74 32.49 -7.97
C ASP A 319 12.57 34.01 -7.98
N GLY A 320 13.26 34.70 -7.06
CA GLY A 320 13.18 36.15 -6.87
C GLY A 320 11.82 36.67 -6.37
N LYS A 321 10.91 35.79 -5.91
CA LYS A 321 9.50 36.14 -5.63
C LYS A 321 8.98 35.66 -4.28
N ILE A 322 9.29 34.43 -3.86
CA ILE A 322 8.63 33.83 -2.69
C ILE A 322 9.56 33.92 -1.47
N PRO A 323 9.28 34.79 -0.49
CA PRO A 323 10.11 34.91 0.70
C PRO A 323 9.85 33.77 1.69
N ILE A 324 10.92 33.14 2.18
CA ILE A 324 10.90 32.01 3.12
C ILE A 324 11.70 32.35 4.39
N ASP A 325 11.09 32.21 5.55
CA ASP A 325 11.71 32.29 6.88
C ASP A 325 11.91 30.86 7.41
N VAL A 326 13.16 30.45 7.55
CA VAL A 326 13.54 29.10 7.96
C VAL A 326 13.54 29.02 9.49
N LYS A 327 12.98 27.93 10.02
CA LYS A 327 12.86 27.67 11.45
C LYS A 327 13.46 26.34 11.80
N ASN A 328 14.56 26.40 12.54
CA ASN A 328 15.24 25.23 13.03
C ASN A 328 14.69 24.77 14.38
N ALA A 329 14.46 23.47 14.50
CA ALA A 329 14.25 22.78 15.76
C ALA A 329 15.34 21.75 15.99
N ARG A 330 15.64 21.44 17.26
CA ARG A 330 16.59 20.41 17.64
C ARG A 330 15.90 19.33 18.44
N LYS A 331 16.19 18.07 18.15
CA LYS A 331 15.77 16.96 19.01
C LYS A 331 16.42 17.08 20.39
N ASN A 332 15.70 16.70 21.42
CA ASN A 332 16.28 16.54 22.75
C ASN A 332 16.90 15.15 22.88
N LYS A 333 17.91 15.00 23.76
CA LYS A 333 18.66 13.74 23.96
C LYS A 333 17.79 12.56 24.44
N THR A 334 16.60 12.83 24.99
CA THR A 334 15.75 11.80 25.65
C THR A 334 14.28 11.84 25.27
N SER A 335 13.79 12.85 24.55
CA SER A 335 12.39 12.92 24.15
C SER A 335 12.25 12.70 22.65
N LYS A 336 11.20 11.96 22.25
CA LYS A 336 10.76 11.90 20.85
C LYS A 336 10.23 13.26 20.35
N SER A 337 9.88 14.15 21.28
CA SER A 337 9.53 15.55 21.00
C SER A 337 10.78 16.41 20.82
N TYR A 338 10.73 17.37 19.90
CA TYR A 338 11.81 18.31 19.62
C TYR A 338 11.48 19.71 20.14
N SER A 339 12.49 20.58 20.21
CA SER A 339 12.32 21.98 20.66
C SER A 339 11.38 22.75 19.73
N GLU A 340 10.30 23.30 20.28
CA GLU A 340 9.34 24.21 19.63
C GLU A 340 9.95 25.07 18.50
N HIS A 341 9.37 25.02 17.28
CA HIS A 341 9.67 26.01 16.24
C HIS A 341 9.08 27.34 16.65
N VAL A 342 9.86 28.16 17.36
CA VAL A 342 9.36 29.43 17.86
C VAL A 342 9.36 30.48 16.75
N VAL A 343 8.19 31.03 16.45
CA VAL A 343 7.93 32.10 15.50
C VAL A 343 7.33 33.28 16.25
N PRO A 344 8.04 34.40 16.47
CA PRO A 344 7.52 35.55 17.21
C PRO A 344 6.27 36.19 16.58
N ALA A 345 6.18 36.16 15.25
CA ALA A 345 5.01 36.57 14.47
C ALA A 345 5.15 36.04 13.04
N PHE A 346 4.03 35.83 12.34
CA PHE A 346 4.05 35.73 10.89
C PHE A 346 4.45 37.09 10.30
N LYS A 347 5.49 37.08 9.47
CA LYS A 347 6.08 38.30 8.90
C LYS A 347 5.47 38.59 7.52
N LYS A 348 5.61 39.84 7.11
CA LYS A 348 5.36 40.27 5.72
C LYS A 348 6.63 40.89 5.15
N ASN A 349 6.86 40.72 3.86
CA ASN A 349 7.96 41.38 3.16
C ASN A 349 7.64 42.87 2.87
N ARG A 350 8.59 43.57 2.25
CA ARG A 350 8.43 44.98 1.85
C ARG A 350 7.29 45.24 0.86
N HIS A 351 6.85 44.21 0.14
CA HIS A 351 5.72 44.25 -0.79
C HIS A 351 4.39 43.87 -0.13
N ASN A 352 4.36 43.73 1.21
CA ASN A 352 3.19 43.34 2.01
C ASN A 352 2.68 41.91 1.71
N GLU A 353 3.54 41.07 1.13
CA GLU A 353 3.29 39.66 0.88
C GLU A 353 3.66 38.84 2.12
N ASN A 354 2.94 37.75 2.38
CA ASN A 354 3.21 36.90 3.53
C ASN A 354 4.50 36.11 3.33
N VAL A 355 5.35 36.09 4.35
CA VAL A 355 6.54 35.24 4.37
C VAL A 355 6.12 33.82 4.76
N LYS A 356 6.46 32.84 3.92
CA LYS A 356 6.26 31.43 4.25
C LYS A 356 7.27 30.99 5.29
N ILE A 357 6.91 29.99 6.08
CA ILE A 357 7.76 29.44 7.13
C ILE A 357 8.12 28.01 6.77
N SER A 358 9.41 27.73 6.69
CA SER A 358 9.92 26.39 6.40
C SER A 358 10.61 25.83 7.63
N CYS A 359 10.27 24.60 8.00
CA CYS A 359 10.73 24.02 9.26
C CYS A 359 11.73 22.89 9.01
N VAL A 360 12.83 22.92 9.76
CA VAL A 360 13.90 21.92 9.68
C VAL A 360 14.17 21.36 11.07
N LEU A 361 14.32 20.04 11.15
CA LEU A 361 14.68 19.32 12.36
C LEU A 361 16.14 18.91 12.29
N SER A 362 16.96 19.56 13.10
CA SER A 362 18.37 19.23 13.29
C SER A 362 18.56 18.18 14.40
N PRO A 363 19.61 17.35 14.31
CA PRO A 363 19.99 16.47 15.41
C PRO A 363 20.48 17.26 16.63
N TYR A 364 20.52 16.58 17.77
CA TYR A 364 21.18 17.11 18.95
C TYR A 364 22.71 17.16 18.73
N MET A 365 23.30 18.35 18.82
CA MET A 365 24.75 18.56 18.71
C MET A 365 25.40 18.50 20.11
N LYS A 366 26.31 17.53 20.32
CA LYS A 366 27.20 17.53 21.49
C LYS A 366 28.57 18.07 21.08
N PRO A 367 29.10 19.10 21.76
CA PRO A 367 30.51 19.45 21.64
C PRO A 367 31.35 18.29 22.18
N GLU A 368 32.28 17.76 21.40
CA GLU A 368 33.26 16.78 21.92
C GLU A 368 34.28 17.51 22.83
N PRO A 369 34.80 16.87 23.89
CA PRO A 369 35.69 17.52 24.86
C PRO A 369 37.03 17.99 24.26
N ASN A 370 37.48 17.37 23.17
CA ASN A 370 38.84 17.52 22.63
C ASN A 370 38.90 17.77 21.11
N ASP A 371 37.76 18.02 20.46
CA ASP A 371 37.69 18.21 19.01
C ASP A 371 36.77 19.39 18.70
N ASP A 372 37.08 20.13 17.62
CA ASP A 372 36.15 21.11 17.03
C ASP A 372 34.95 20.41 16.34
N ASP A 373 34.93 19.07 16.36
CA ASP A 373 33.90 18.21 15.79
C ASP A 373 32.71 17.98 16.74
N PHE A 374 31.51 17.92 16.16
CA PHE A 374 30.27 17.58 16.84
C PHE A 374 29.88 16.13 16.54
N LYS A 375 29.40 15.40 17.55
CA LYS A 375 28.81 14.07 17.33
C LYS A 375 27.36 14.20 16.85
N PHE A 376 27.11 13.75 15.63
CA PHE A 376 25.77 13.64 15.04
C PHE A 376 25.33 12.18 15.04
N ILE A 377 24.16 11.90 15.61
CA ILE A 377 23.61 10.53 15.70
C ILE A 377 22.46 10.32 14.70
N GLU A 378 21.86 11.42 14.23
CA GLU A 378 20.66 11.42 13.39
C GLU A 378 20.82 12.41 12.24
N PRO A 379 20.07 12.21 11.13
CA PRO A 379 20.09 13.14 10.01
C PRO A 379 19.34 14.45 10.31
N THR A 380 19.65 15.49 9.55
CA THR A 380 18.88 16.74 9.52
C THR A 380 17.72 16.55 8.53
N GLN A 381 16.50 16.94 8.92
CA GLN A 381 15.29 16.68 8.13
C GLN A 381 14.51 17.96 7.81
N PHE A 382 14.10 18.13 6.56
CA PHE A 382 13.12 19.15 6.18
C PHE A 382 11.71 18.62 6.49
N LEU A 383 10.96 19.34 7.31
CA LEU A 383 9.66 18.88 7.83
C LEU A 383 8.47 19.39 7.01
N GLY A 384 8.68 20.39 6.14
CA GLY A 384 7.62 21.03 5.38
C GLY A 384 7.61 22.55 5.58
N GLU A 385 6.63 23.19 4.95
CA GLU A 385 6.37 24.61 5.00
C GLU A 385 4.91 24.89 5.38
N THR A 386 4.66 26.13 5.80
CA THR A 386 3.32 26.66 6.06
C THR A 386 3.32 28.19 5.92
N SER A 387 2.15 28.79 5.90
CA SER A 387 1.97 30.23 5.83
C SER A 387 0.86 30.70 6.76
N TYR A 388 0.82 32.01 7.02
CA TYR A 388 -0.26 32.61 7.79
C TYR A 388 -1.62 32.34 7.15
N ILE A 389 -1.72 32.44 5.83
CA ILE A 389 -2.97 32.22 5.09
C ILE A 389 -3.46 30.78 5.31
N GLU A 390 -2.59 29.80 5.10
CA GLU A 390 -2.95 28.38 5.25
C GLU A 390 -3.38 28.05 6.69
N ALA A 391 -2.68 28.59 7.69
CA ALA A 391 -3.07 28.42 9.09
C ALA A 391 -4.47 29.01 9.37
N ARG A 392 -4.76 30.22 8.87
CA ARG A 392 -6.08 30.86 9.04
C ARG A 392 -7.19 30.13 8.29
N GLU A 393 -6.90 29.60 7.11
CA GLU A 393 -7.83 28.76 6.35
C GLU A 393 -8.17 27.48 7.12
N LEU A 394 -7.17 26.80 7.68
CA LEU A 394 -7.39 25.62 8.52
C LEU A 394 -8.23 25.95 9.76
N GLU A 395 -7.92 27.04 10.46
CA GLU A 395 -8.75 27.53 11.57
C GLU A 395 -10.21 27.76 11.17
N SER A 396 -10.43 28.42 10.04
CA SER A 396 -11.77 28.73 9.54
C SER A 396 -12.54 27.47 9.12
N ASN A 397 -11.87 26.52 8.47
CA ASN A 397 -12.51 25.33 7.91
C ASN A 397 -12.83 24.26 8.97
N PHE A 398 -12.05 24.19 10.05
CA PHE A 398 -12.19 23.17 11.09
C PHE A 398 -12.75 23.69 12.42
N SER A 399 -12.97 25.01 12.55
CA SER A 399 -13.77 25.53 13.66
C SER A 399 -15.25 25.29 13.40
N ILE A 400 -15.93 24.68 14.36
CA ILE A 400 -17.36 24.39 14.30
C ILE A 400 -18.05 25.24 15.35
N ASN A 401 -18.90 26.16 14.90
CA ASN A 401 -19.58 27.10 15.79
C ASN A 401 -20.31 26.36 16.93
N GLY A 402 -20.03 26.77 18.16
CA GLY A 402 -20.63 26.17 19.36
C GLY A 402 -20.14 24.76 19.73
N LEU A 403 -19.17 24.18 19.00
CA LEU A 403 -18.63 22.84 19.29
C LEU A 403 -17.11 22.81 19.36
N ILE A 404 -16.40 23.31 18.33
CA ILE A 404 -14.95 23.23 18.24
C ILE A 404 -14.38 24.61 17.95
N THR A 405 -13.61 25.14 18.89
CA THR A 405 -12.77 26.33 18.67
C THR A 405 -11.35 25.88 18.37
N LEU A 406 -10.94 26.02 17.11
CA LEU A 406 -9.55 25.83 16.70
C LEU A 406 -8.81 27.16 16.80
N SER A 407 -7.69 27.16 17.54
CA SER A 407 -6.87 28.34 17.75
C SER A 407 -5.40 28.01 17.53
N ILE A 408 -4.91 28.35 16.36
CA ILE A 408 -3.50 28.53 16.00
C ILE A 408 -3.11 29.97 16.40
N GLU A 409 -3.54 30.45 17.57
CA GLU A 409 -3.22 31.80 18.02
C GLU A 409 -1.73 31.96 18.26
N ILE A 410 -1.15 32.87 17.49
CA ILE A 410 0.20 33.40 17.63
C ILE A 410 0.06 34.73 18.36
N ARG A 411 -0.25 34.69 19.66
CA ARG A 411 -0.30 35.90 20.50
C ARG A 411 0.50 35.69 21.78
N ASN A 412 1.52 36.55 21.91
CA ASN A 412 2.43 36.78 23.03
C ASN A 412 3.59 35.79 23.25
N LYS A 413 4.78 36.33 22.92
CA LYS A 413 6.17 36.03 23.32
C LYS A 413 6.80 34.68 22.97
N LEU A 414 6.09 33.59 22.76
CA LEU A 414 6.69 32.34 22.23
C LEU A 414 5.66 31.55 21.44
N ASN A 415 5.47 31.85 20.15
CA ASN A 415 4.50 31.12 19.34
C ASN A 415 5.16 29.93 18.67
N VAL A 416 4.55 28.76 18.75
CA VAL A 416 5.13 27.51 18.28
C VAL A 416 4.43 27.11 16.98
N ILE A 417 5.18 26.88 15.91
CA ILE A 417 4.66 26.18 14.73
C ILE A 417 4.67 24.68 15.03
N PRO A 418 3.49 24.06 15.18
CA PRO A 418 3.44 22.65 15.49
C PRO A 418 3.73 21.82 14.22
N PRO A 419 4.37 20.65 14.37
CA PRO A 419 4.71 19.81 13.21
C PRO A 419 3.49 19.39 12.37
N TRP A 420 2.30 19.26 12.96
CA TRP A 420 1.08 18.90 12.24
C TRP A 420 0.60 19.99 11.27
N LEU A 421 1.07 21.24 11.41
CA LEU A 421 0.70 22.37 10.55
C LEU A 421 1.56 22.45 9.27
N LEU A 422 2.59 21.61 9.17
CA LEU A 422 3.51 21.60 8.05
C LEU A 422 3.07 20.58 6.99
N ASP A 423 3.26 20.92 5.72
CA ASP A 423 3.25 19.98 4.61
C ASP A 423 4.30 20.37 3.56
N TYR A 424 4.54 19.52 2.57
CA TYR A 424 5.49 19.76 1.50
C TYR A 424 4.80 20.48 0.32
N PRO A 425 5.56 21.28 -0.47
CA PRO A 425 5.04 21.90 -1.69
C PRO A 425 4.47 20.88 -2.67
N ASP A 426 3.54 21.31 -3.52
CA ASP A 426 2.90 20.46 -4.52
C ASP A 426 3.90 19.71 -5.43
N ASP A 427 4.99 20.37 -5.83
CA ASP A 427 6.03 19.79 -6.69
C ASP A 427 6.76 18.61 -6.03
N TYR A 428 6.78 18.54 -4.69
CA TYR A 428 7.30 17.38 -3.96
C TYR A 428 6.48 16.11 -4.26
N TYR A 429 5.18 16.28 -4.45
CA TYR A 429 4.21 15.22 -4.68
C TYR A 429 3.92 14.99 -6.17
N SER A 430 4.69 15.58 -7.09
CA SER A 430 4.33 15.56 -8.51
C SER A 430 4.32 14.15 -9.11
N ILE A 431 5.19 13.23 -8.67
CA ILE A 431 5.20 11.82 -9.13
C ILE A 431 3.89 11.15 -8.73
N SER A 432 3.46 11.30 -7.47
CA SER A 432 2.17 10.79 -7.00
C SER A 432 1.01 11.42 -7.78
N ARG A 433 1.08 12.73 -8.06
CA ARG A 433 0.05 13.44 -8.85
C ARG A 433 -0.07 12.90 -10.27
N GLU A 434 1.03 12.67 -10.97
CA GLU A 434 1.02 12.07 -12.31
C GLU A 434 0.41 10.67 -12.29
N LEU A 435 0.69 9.86 -11.27
CA LEU A 435 0.04 8.55 -11.08
C LEU A 435 -1.47 8.69 -10.89
N TYR A 436 -1.94 9.73 -10.19
CA TYR A 436 -3.35 10.01 -9.95
C TYR A 436 -4.11 10.52 -11.17
N ASP A 437 -3.49 11.40 -11.96
CA ASP A 437 -4.07 11.90 -13.20
C ASP A 437 -4.29 10.74 -14.19
N ASN A 438 -3.36 9.79 -14.24
CA ASN A 438 -3.50 8.58 -15.04
C ASN A 438 -4.69 7.72 -14.58
N LEU A 439 -4.98 7.64 -13.27
CA LEU A 439 -6.05 6.80 -12.73
C LEU A 439 -7.44 7.23 -13.23
N HIS A 440 -7.69 8.54 -13.37
CA HIS A 440 -8.96 9.07 -13.88
C HIS A 440 -9.25 8.66 -15.32
N SER A 441 -8.21 8.33 -16.09
CA SER A 441 -8.33 7.84 -17.47
C SER A 441 -8.44 6.31 -17.58
N MET A 442 -8.22 5.58 -16.48
CA MET A 442 -8.25 4.11 -16.47
C MET A 442 -9.67 3.58 -16.26
N ASN A 443 -9.92 2.40 -16.82
CA ASN A 443 -11.10 1.62 -16.47
C ASN A 443 -10.87 0.98 -15.09
N LEU A 444 -11.54 1.49 -14.06
CA LEU A 444 -11.42 0.96 -12.69
C LEU A 444 -12.28 -0.31 -12.50
N PRO A 445 -11.86 -1.25 -11.65
CA PRO A 445 -12.69 -2.41 -11.30
C PRO A 445 -13.97 -1.98 -10.58
N SER A 446 -15.07 -2.67 -10.85
CA SER A 446 -16.29 -2.53 -10.06
C SER A 446 -16.09 -3.06 -8.64
N GLY A 447 -17.03 -2.74 -7.75
CA GLY A 447 -16.99 -3.28 -6.39
C GLY A 447 -17.06 -4.81 -6.35
N LYS A 448 -17.75 -5.45 -7.30
CA LYS A 448 -17.76 -6.91 -7.43
C LYS A 448 -16.37 -7.45 -7.80
N ALA A 449 -15.71 -6.83 -8.78
CA ALA A 449 -14.37 -7.23 -9.20
C ALA A 449 -13.35 -7.09 -8.05
N TRP A 450 -13.39 -5.97 -7.31
CA TRP A 450 -12.56 -5.76 -6.12
C TRP A 450 -12.77 -6.84 -5.05
N ASN A 451 -14.03 -7.14 -4.73
CA ASN A 451 -14.38 -8.18 -3.75
C ASN A 451 -13.86 -9.57 -4.17
N ILE A 452 -13.96 -9.92 -5.46
CA ILE A 452 -13.45 -11.19 -6.00
C ILE A 452 -11.92 -11.24 -5.94
N MET A 453 -11.24 -10.11 -6.22
CA MET A 453 -9.78 -10.02 -6.11
C MET A 453 -9.26 -10.10 -4.68
N GLY A 454 -10.13 -9.88 -3.68
CA GLY A 454 -9.74 -9.81 -2.27
C GLY A 454 -8.84 -8.62 -1.95
N ILE A 455 -8.92 -7.55 -2.75
CA ILE A 455 -8.10 -6.35 -2.61
C ILE A 455 -8.98 -5.21 -2.11
N ASP A 456 -8.51 -4.51 -1.09
CA ASP A 456 -9.19 -3.36 -0.53
C ASP A 456 -8.77 -2.07 -1.26
N PRO A 457 -9.65 -1.45 -2.06
CA PRO A 457 -9.27 -0.32 -2.88
C PRO A 457 -9.60 1.02 -2.22
N ILE A 458 -10.12 1.05 -0.98
CA ILE A 458 -10.64 2.27 -0.35
C ILE A 458 -9.60 3.40 -0.43
N TYR A 459 -8.35 3.06 -0.13
CA TYR A 459 -7.23 3.98 -0.19
C TYR A 459 -6.99 4.55 -1.59
N LEU A 460 -7.08 3.72 -2.64
CA LEU A 460 -6.91 4.17 -4.02
C LEU A 460 -7.98 5.20 -4.41
N TYR A 461 -9.25 4.93 -4.08
CA TYR A 461 -10.34 5.84 -4.43
C TYR A 461 -10.24 7.18 -3.68
N ILE A 462 -10.01 7.12 -2.36
CA ILE A 462 -10.04 8.31 -1.52
C ILE A 462 -8.87 9.26 -1.78
N THR A 463 -7.65 8.75 -2.01
CA THR A 463 -6.48 9.61 -2.29
C THR A 463 -6.56 10.28 -3.65
N ASN A 464 -7.39 9.73 -4.55
CA ASN A 464 -7.59 10.22 -5.91
C ASN A 464 -8.86 11.07 -6.06
N GLY A 465 -9.61 11.33 -4.99
CA GLY A 465 -10.85 12.11 -5.10
C GLY A 465 -11.98 11.40 -5.86
N ILE A 466 -11.93 10.06 -5.96
CA ILE A 466 -12.90 9.25 -6.69
C ILE A 466 -13.90 8.64 -5.69
N SER A 467 -15.19 8.73 -6.01
CA SER A 467 -16.25 8.09 -5.22
C SER A 467 -16.13 6.57 -5.26
N LEU A 468 -16.29 5.91 -4.10
CA LEU A 468 -16.38 4.46 -4.04
C LEU A 468 -17.62 3.94 -4.79
N PRO A 469 -17.50 2.82 -5.53
CA PRO A 469 -18.64 2.03 -6.00
C PRO A 469 -19.59 1.65 -4.86
N ASP A 470 -20.89 1.60 -5.14
CA ASP A 470 -21.95 1.33 -4.15
C ASP A 470 -21.75 0.00 -3.41
N GLU A 471 -21.24 -1.03 -4.08
CA GLU A 471 -20.97 -2.32 -3.47
C GLU A 471 -19.85 -2.26 -2.43
N LEU A 472 -18.86 -1.38 -2.63
CA LEU A 472 -17.78 -1.16 -1.67
C LEU A 472 -18.20 -0.24 -0.54
N ARG A 473 -19.08 0.74 -0.81
CA ARG A 473 -19.66 1.59 0.23
C ARG A 473 -20.40 0.74 1.28
N LYS A 474 -21.04 -0.36 0.88
CA LYS A 474 -21.72 -1.31 1.79
C LYS A 474 -20.77 -2.04 2.77
N ASN A 475 -19.47 -2.08 2.48
CA ASN A 475 -18.47 -2.68 3.38
C ASN A 475 -18.06 -1.75 4.52
N LEU A 476 -18.47 -0.47 4.47
CA LEU A 476 -18.19 0.53 5.47
C LEU A 476 -19.43 0.80 6.33
N THR A 477 -19.21 1.02 7.62
CA THR A 477 -20.26 1.52 8.52
C THR A 477 -20.67 2.95 8.14
N ALA A 478 -21.86 3.39 8.58
CA ALA A 478 -22.33 4.75 8.31
C ALA A 478 -21.35 5.84 8.79
N ALA A 479 -20.70 5.62 9.95
CA ALA A 479 -19.72 6.55 10.48
C ALA A 479 -18.39 6.54 9.70
N GLU A 480 -17.94 5.36 9.24
CA GLU A 480 -16.77 5.25 8.36
C GLU A 480 -17.03 5.92 6.99
N LEU A 481 -18.24 5.77 6.43
CA LEU A 481 -18.67 6.47 5.21
C LEU A 481 -18.73 7.99 5.41
N GLU A 482 -19.23 8.47 6.54
CA GLU A 482 -19.25 9.92 6.83
C GLU A 482 -17.83 10.49 6.86
N PHE A 483 -16.88 9.81 7.50
CA PHE A 483 -15.47 10.20 7.48
C PHE A 483 -14.88 10.11 6.07
N TYR A 484 -15.17 9.03 5.33
CA TYR A 484 -14.75 8.86 3.94
C TYR A 484 -15.21 10.04 3.07
N ASP A 485 -16.49 10.39 3.15
CA ASP A 485 -17.09 11.46 2.33
C ASP A 485 -16.51 12.85 2.73
N GLN A 486 -16.15 13.07 4.00
CA GLN A 486 -15.44 14.29 4.43
C GLN A 486 -14.05 14.41 3.79
N VAL A 487 -13.30 13.31 3.73
CA VAL A 487 -11.99 13.28 3.05
C VAL A 487 -12.17 13.43 1.53
N LEU A 488 -13.17 12.75 0.96
CA LEU A 488 -13.50 12.84 -0.47
C LEU A 488 -13.81 14.28 -0.89
N ALA A 489 -14.56 15.02 -0.08
CA ALA A 489 -14.88 16.43 -0.34
C ALA A 489 -13.65 17.33 -0.48
N ILE A 490 -12.55 16.99 0.21
CA ILE A 490 -11.27 17.71 0.07
C ILE A 490 -10.50 17.20 -1.14
N THR A 491 -10.31 15.89 -1.24
CA THR A 491 -9.50 15.22 -2.28
C THR A 491 -10.04 15.40 -3.70
N SER A 492 -11.35 15.57 -3.87
CA SER A 492 -12.01 15.90 -5.14
C SER A 492 -11.71 17.32 -5.64
N GLN A 493 -11.25 18.22 -4.78
CA GLN A 493 -10.94 19.61 -5.12
C GLN A 493 -9.44 19.87 -5.19
N ARG A 494 -8.68 19.23 -4.30
CA ARG A 494 -7.23 19.38 -4.19
C ARG A 494 -6.61 18.19 -3.47
N LYS A 495 -5.30 18.04 -3.59
CA LYS A 495 -4.55 17.08 -2.79
C LYS A 495 -4.80 17.31 -1.29
N ILE A 496 -5.05 16.23 -0.55
CA ILE A 496 -5.08 16.28 0.91
C ILE A 496 -3.68 16.53 1.49
N ARG A 497 -3.61 17.36 2.53
CA ARG A 497 -2.38 17.74 3.22
C ARG A 497 -2.33 17.16 4.62
N LEU A 498 -1.14 17.05 5.18
CA LEU A 498 -0.95 16.51 6.53
C LEU A 498 -1.80 17.25 7.60
N PRO A 499 -1.91 18.59 7.58
CA PRO A 499 -2.77 19.33 8.51
C PRO A 499 -4.25 19.01 8.33
N ASP A 500 -4.70 18.76 7.09
CA ASP A 500 -6.09 18.39 6.82
C ASP A 500 -6.41 17.04 7.45
N ILE A 501 -5.52 16.04 7.30
CA ILE A 501 -5.69 14.71 7.90
C ILE A 501 -5.75 14.81 9.43
N PHE A 502 -4.80 15.55 10.02
CA PHE A 502 -4.74 15.74 11.47
C PHE A 502 -6.04 16.32 12.01
N LEU A 503 -6.52 17.41 11.38
CA LEU A 503 -7.72 18.09 11.84
C LEU A 503 -8.99 17.30 11.53
N LEU A 504 -9.11 16.63 10.38
CA LEU A 504 -10.25 15.74 10.07
C LEU A 504 -10.40 14.64 11.11
N VAL A 505 -9.31 13.95 11.47
CA VAL A 505 -9.34 12.89 12.49
C VAL A 505 -9.77 13.47 13.84
N LEU A 506 -9.17 14.60 14.24
CA LEU A 506 -9.48 15.22 15.52
C LEU A 506 -10.94 15.73 15.58
N THR A 507 -11.40 16.48 14.59
CA THR A 507 -12.74 17.06 14.59
C THR A 507 -13.82 16.00 14.44
N ASN A 508 -13.61 15.02 13.56
CA ASN A 508 -14.53 13.90 13.39
C ASN A 508 -14.67 13.10 14.69
N PHE A 509 -13.56 12.82 15.38
CA PHE A 509 -13.59 12.16 16.68
C PHE A 509 -14.39 12.97 17.69
N LEU A 510 -14.12 14.27 17.81
CA LEU A 510 -14.80 15.14 18.76
C LEU A 510 -16.31 15.26 18.48
N GLN A 511 -16.71 15.36 17.21
CA GLN A 511 -18.11 15.33 16.80
C GLN A 511 -18.78 13.99 17.12
N SER A 512 -18.05 12.88 17.00
CA SER A 512 -18.57 11.54 17.27
C SER A 512 -18.86 11.28 18.76
N LEU A 513 -18.20 12.00 19.68
CA LEU A 513 -18.37 11.80 21.12
C LEU A 513 -19.84 11.92 21.56
N ASN A 514 -20.59 12.84 20.94
CA ASN A 514 -21.98 13.14 21.27
C ASN A 514 -23.01 12.35 20.45
N LYS A 515 -22.58 11.49 19.51
CA LYS A 515 -23.46 10.62 18.72
C LYS A 515 -23.88 9.38 19.52
N GLU A 516 -24.86 8.62 19.02
CA GLU A 516 -25.16 7.27 19.53
C GLU A 516 -24.08 6.26 19.09
N SER A 517 -23.92 5.14 19.80
CA SER A 517 -22.79 4.20 19.61
C SER A 517 -22.69 3.64 18.18
N GLU A 518 -23.81 3.37 17.52
CA GLU A 518 -23.83 2.84 16.14
C GLU A 518 -23.42 3.89 15.09
N ALA A 519 -23.43 5.17 15.47
CA ALA A 519 -23.03 6.30 14.64
C ALA A 519 -21.63 6.83 14.97
N LYS A 520 -20.82 6.10 15.76
CA LYS A 520 -19.44 6.48 16.10
C LYS A 520 -18.45 5.66 15.29
N ILE A 521 -17.47 6.35 14.72
CA ILE A 521 -16.25 5.68 14.28
C ILE A 521 -15.40 5.39 15.51
N LEU A 522 -14.98 4.14 15.65
CA LEU A 522 -14.09 3.75 16.74
C LEU A 522 -12.67 4.24 16.41
N PRO A 523 -11.89 4.82 17.34
CA PRO A 523 -10.63 5.47 17.00
C PRO A 523 -9.59 4.58 16.30
N TYR A 524 -9.62 3.27 16.54
CA TYR A 524 -8.74 2.33 15.83
C TYR A 524 -9.08 2.19 14.34
N LYS A 525 -10.34 2.47 13.93
CA LYS A 525 -10.77 2.43 12.53
C LYS A 525 -10.15 3.54 11.68
N TYR A 526 -9.75 4.66 12.28
CA TYR A 526 -8.97 5.66 11.55
C TYR A 526 -7.67 5.06 11.01
N LEU A 527 -7.01 4.16 11.75
CA LEU A 527 -5.79 3.51 11.28
C LEU A 527 -6.06 2.67 10.02
N ASP A 528 -7.18 1.95 9.98
CA ASP A 528 -7.56 1.10 8.86
C ASP A 528 -7.95 1.90 7.61
N LEU A 529 -8.58 3.07 7.79
CA LEU A 529 -9.03 3.91 6.67
C LEU A 529 -7.92 4.79 6.10
N ILE A 530 -7.03 5.30 6.96
CA ILE A 530 -6.04 6.33 6.60
C ILE A 530 -4.75 5.73 6.08
N PHE A 531 -4.37 4.55 6.59
CA PHE A 531 -3.11 3.91 6.24
C PHE A 531 -3.35 2.70 5.36
N LYS A 532 -2.55 2.61 4.29
CA LYS A 532 -2.50 1.41 3.46
C LYS A 532 -2.09 0.20 4.31
N LYS A 533 -2.78 -0.93 4.12
CA LYS A 533 -2.47 -2.17 4.85
C LYS A 533 -1.00 -2.56 4.62
N ASN A 534 -0.34 -3.04 5.68
CA ASN A 534 1.06 -3.51 5.69
C ASN A 534 2.17 -2.45 5.53
N THR A 535 1.89 -1.15 5.67
CA THR A 535 2.93 -0.08 5.51
C THR A 535 3.60 0.38 6.81
N GLU A 536 3.49 -0.39 7.90
CA GLU A 536 3.93 0.03 9.25
C GLU A 536 3.31 1.38 9.71
N TYR A 537 2.13 1.73 9.20
CA TYR A 537 1.44 3.00 9.46
C TYR A 537 2.27 4.23 9.08
N LYS A 538 2.96 4.17 7.94
CA LYS A 538 3.69 5.31 7.35
C LYS A 538 2.87 5.97 6.26
N ASN A 539 3.05 7.28 6.12
CA ASN A 539 2.48 8.13 5.07
C ASN A 539 0.94 8.01 4.93
N PRO A 540 0.17 8.64 5.83
CA PRO A 540 -1.29 8.62 5.79
C PRO A 540 -1.81 9.21 4.47
N PHE A 541 -2.72 8.51 3.77
CA PHE A 541 -3.24 8.93 2.45
C PHE A 541 -2.15 9.37 1.44
N ASP A 542 -0.99 8.71 1.46
CA ASP A 542 0.19 9.00 0.62
C ASP A 542 0.70 10.43 0.84
N VAL A 543 0.47 10.98 2.03
CA VAL A 543 1.05 12.24 2.49
C VAL A 543 2.26 11.94 3.36
N LYS A 544 3.36 12.66 3.15
CA LYS A 544 4.60 12.41 3.87
C LYS A 544 4.44 12.83 5.34
N ASP A 545 4.60 11.88 6.25
CA ASP A 545 4.56 12.12 7.71
C ASP A 545 5.87 11.63 8.36
N PRO A 546 6.95 12.41 8.30
CA PRO A 546 8.27 11.97 8.76
C PRO A 546 8.36 11.77 10.28
N LEU A 547 7.37 12.27 11.03
CA LEU A 547 7.35 12.26 12.48
C LEU A 547 6.25 11.35 13.05
N ASN A 548 5.49 10.65 12.20
CA ASN A 548 4.34 9.81 12.56
C ASN A 548 3.27 10.55 13.37
N ILE A 549 3.06 11.83 13.06
CA ILE A 549 2.12 12.73 13.73
C ILE A 549 0.69 12.17 13.71
N ILE A 550 0.23 11.66 12.57
CA ILE A 550 -1.15 11.16 12.42
C ILE A 550 -1.34 9.85 13.18
N HIS A 551 -0.36 8.96 13.12
CA HIS A 551 -0.40 7.70 13.84
C HIS A 551 -0.34 7.93 15.36
N ASP A 552 0.49 8.85 15.84
CA ASP A 552 0.56 9.22 17.26
C ASP A 552 -0.73 9.92 17.74
N LEU A 553 -1.38 10.72 16.89
CA LEU A 553 -2.72 11.26 17.16
C LEU A 553 -3.73 10.11 17.34
N CYS A 554 -3.81 9.18 16.38
CA CYS A 554 -4.74 8.04 16.46
C CYS A 554 -4.53 7.23 17.74
N LYS A 555 -3.27 6.93 18.11
CA LYS A 555 -2.94 6.26 19.38
C LYS A 555 -3.39 7.04 20.61
N THR A 556 -3.25 8.36 20.58
CA THR A 556 -3.70 9.24 21.66
C THR A 556 -5.23 9.17 21.81
N LEU A 557 -5.96 9.21 20.70
CA LEU A 557 -7.42 9.11 20.70
C LEU A 557 -7.92 7.73 21.15
N ILE A 558 -7.25 6.66 20.72
CA ILE A 558 -7.53 5.29 21.22
C ILE A 558 -7.37 5.24 22.74
N ALA A 559 -6.25 5.75 23.28
CA ALA A 559 -6.02 5.76 24.72
C ALA A 559 -7.07 6.57 25.51
N ILE A 560 -7.59 7.65 24.93
CA ILE A 560 -8.71 8.43 25.51
C ILE A 560 -9.99 7.59 25.54
N TYR A 561 -10.30 6.92 24.43
CA TYR A 561 -11.53 6.15 24.26
C TYR A 561 -11.56 4.89 25.13
N GLU A 562 -10.45 4.16 25.20
CA GLU A 562 -10.34 2.91 25.96
C GLU A 562 -10.36 3.09 27.48
N THR A 563 -10.13 4.31 27.98
CA THR A 563 -10.18 4.59 29.41
C THR A 563 -11.63 4.91 29.82
N PRO A 564 -12.39 3.99 30.46
CA PRO A 564 -13.85 4.13 30.59
C PRO A 564 -14.27 5.40 31.35
N ILE A 565 -13.46 5.79 32.33
CA ILE A 565 -13.66 7.00 33.13
C ILE A 565 -13.39 8.26 32.30
N SER A 566 -12.35 8.26 31.44
CA SER A 566 -12.07 9.38 30.53
C SER A 566 -13.21 9.57 29.56
N PHE A 567 -13.63 8.50 28.89
CA PHE A 567 -14.69 8.56 27.90
C PHE A 567 -16.01 9.01 28.53
N ALA A 568 -16.38 8.48 29.70
CA ALA A 568 -17.59 8.88 30.41
C ALA A 568 -17.61 10.36 30.81
N LYS A 569 -16.45 10.98 31.04
CA LYS A 569 -16.36 12.41 31.34
C LYS A 569 -16.36 13.29 30.09
N ILE A 570 -15.63 12.86 29.06
CA ILE A 570 -15.42 13.64 27.83
C ILE A 570 -16.68 13.63 26.95
N LYS A 571 -17.48 12.56 26.98
CA LYS A 571 -18.76 12.48 26.24
C LYS A 571 -19.78 13.54 26.65
N ASP A 572 -19.62 14.14 27.84
CA ASP A 572 -20.55 15.15 28.34
C ASP A 572 -20.10 16.57 27.97
N PHE A 573 -18.94 16.72 27.32
CA PHE A 573 -18.47 18.02 26.85
C PHE A 573 -19.25 18.47 25.62
N ARG A 574 -19.71 19.73 25.68
CA ARG A 574 -20.44 20.38 24.59
C ARG A 574 -19.54 21.25 23.73
N GLU A 575 -18.40 21.64 24.28
CA GLU A 575 -17.45 22.50 23.61
C GLU A 575 -16.02 22.03 23.83
N PHE A 576 -15.22 22.18 22.78
CA PHE A 576 -13.81 21.82 22.72
C PHE A 576 -13.00 23.02 22.25
N LYS A 577 -11.81 23.17 22.85
CA LYS A 577 -10.80 24.11 22.41
C LYS A 577 -9.52 23.36 22.10
N PHE A 578 -9.06 23.45 20.86
CA PHE A 578 -7.74 22.94 20.47
C PHE A 578 -6.82 24.11 20.18
N SER A 579 -5.71 24.20 20.92
CA SER A 579 -4.63 25.12 20.59
C SER A 579 -3.64 24.43 19.65
N GLY A 580 -3.08 25.17 18.71
CA GLY A 580 -2.18 24.59 17.72
C GLY A 580 -0.95 23.91 18.33
N SER A 581 -0.54 24.30 19.54
CA SER A 581 0.54 23.63 20.27
C SER A 581 0.25 22.18 20.72
N GLY A 582 -0.96 21.65 20.47
CA GLY A 582 -1.35 20.28 20.85
C GLY A 582 -2.08 20.18 22.20
N LEU A 583 -2.56 21.32 22.74
CA LEU A 583 -3.41 21.35 23.93
C LEU A 583 -4.88 21.23 23.51
N LEU A 584 -5.54 20.14 23.91
CA LEU A 584 -6.99 19.94 23.77
C LEU A 584 -7.65 20.08 25.14
N SER A 585 -8.68 20.92 25.22
CA SER A 585 -9.51 21.08 26.41
C SER A 585 -10.99 21.03 26.07
N GLY A 586 -11.84 20.67 27.04
CA GLY A 586 -13.29 20.67 26.88
C GLY A 586 -14.02 21.24 28.11
N ARG A 587 -15.29 21.59 27.94
CA ARG A 587 -16.20 22.02 29.02
C ARG A 587 -17.63 21.52 28.75
N GLN A 588 -18.42 21.30 29.80
CA GLN A 588 -19.81 20.85 29.64
C GLN A 588 -20.74 22.02 29.36
N ASN A 589 -20.47 23.20 29.96
CA ASN A 589 -21.28 24.40 29.82
C ASN A 589 -20.40 25.67 29.73
N ASP A 590 -20.95 26.75 29.19
CA ASP A 590 -20.26 28.04 29.05
C ASP A 590 -19.65 28.58 30.34
N ASN A 591 -20.33 28.35 31.48
CA ASN A 591 -19.92 28.86 32.78
C ASN A 591 -18.91 27.96 33.51
N GLU A 592 -18.55 26.81 32.93
CA GLU A 592 -17.61 25.87 33.53
C GLU A 592 -16.16 26.13 33.13
N LYS A 593 -15.25 25.70 34.02
CA LYS A 593 -13.82 25.78 33.75
C LYS A 593 -13.45 24.78 32.64
N TRP A 594 -12.55 25.22 31.76
CA TRP A 594 -11.90 24.34 30.81
C TRP A 594 -11.13 23.23 31.52
N PHE A 595 -11.34 22.00 31.05
CA PHE A 595 -10.68 20.80 31.54
C PHE A 595 -9.75 20.25 30.45
N THR A 596 -8.49 20.01 30.79
CA THR A 596 -7.51 19.52 29.83
C THR A 596 -7.71 18.04 29.52
N ILE A 597 -7.79 17.71 28.24
CA ILE A 597 -7.97 16.35 27.71
C ILE A 597 -6.64 15.80 27.21
N ILE A 598 -5.95 16.56 26.35
CA ILE A 598 -4.61 16.26 25.81
C ILE A 598 -3.71 17.45 26.07
N ALA A 599 -2.47 17.20 26.50
CA ALA A 599 -1.44 18.22 26.65
C ALA A 599 -0.05 17.68 26.35
N TYR A 600 0.94 18.57 26.40
CA TYR A 600 2.36 18.25 26.45
C TYR A 600 2.99 18.95 27.65
N CYS A 601 4.12 18.43 28.12
CA CYS A 601 4.80 18.99 29.28
C CYS A 601 5.80 20.09 28.89
N GLY A 602 5.49 21.34 29.27
CA GLY A 602 6.40 22.50 29.18
C GLY A 602 7.39 22.66 30.34
N GLY A 603 7.36 21.76 31.34
CA GLY A 603 8.23 21.83 32.52
C GLY A 603 9.71 21.55 32.26
N LEU A 604 10.53 21.71 33.31
CA LEU A 604 11.98 21.46 33.27
C LEU A 604 12.36 20.26 34.16
N ILE A 605 13.35 19.49 33.73
CA ILE A 605 13.99 18.40 34.51
C ILE A 605 15.37 18.90 34.96
N GLU A 606 15.66 18.75 36.26
CA GLU A 606 16.90 19.25 36.89
C GLU A 606 18.12 18.33 36.75
N LYS A 607 17.91 17.06 36.38
CA LYS A 607 19.00 16.09 36.22
C LYS A 607 19.96 16.55 35.11
N GLU A 608 21.18 16.93 35.51
CA GLU A 608 22.30 17.37 34.63
C GLU A 608 22.08 18.72 33.92
N GLY A 609 21.52 19.71 34.63
CA GLY A 609 21.28 21.05 34.11
C GLY A 609 19.88 21.16 33.52
N TYR A 610 19.12 22.15 33.99
CA TYR A 610 17.73 22.40 33.63
C TYR A 610 17.47 22.22 32.13
N ARG A 611 16.74 21.15 31.77
CA ARG A 611 16.34 20.86 30.38
C ARG A 611 14.82 20.79 30.26
N LYS A 612 14.26 21.15 29.10
CA LYS A 612 12.84 20.94 28.81
C LYS A 612 12.50 19.44 28.97
N CYS A 613 11.41 19.15 29.67
CA CYS A 613 10.92 17.79 29.91
C CYS A 613 10.42 17.16 28.61
N GLY A 614 9.50 17.82 27.92
CA GLY A 614 9.01 17.37 26.61
C GLY A 614 8.16 16.11 26.65
N TYR A 615 7.74 15.64 27.83
CA TYR A 615 6.82 14.51 27.95
C TYR A 615 5.52 14.79 27.21
N SER A 616 5.18 13.92 26.26
CA SER A 616 3.99 14.03 25.41
C SER A 616 3.63 12.65 24.85
N PRO A 617 2.34 12.30 24.72
CA PRO A 617 1.19 13.08 25.17
C PRO A 617 0.89 12.89 26.68
N LEU A 618 0.41 13.96 27.32
CA LEU A 618 -0.34 13.88 28.57
C LEU A 618 -1.82 13.70 28.23
N ILE A 619 -2.44 12.69 28.80
CA ILE A 619 -3.83 12.29 28.55
C ILE A 619 -4.59 12.25 29.88
N THR A 620 -5.80 12.79 29.89
CA THR A 620 -6.66 12.76 31.08
C THR A 620 -6.96 11.34 31.58
N GLN A 621 -7.09 11.20 32.91
CA GLN A 621 -7.23 9.95 33.69
C GLN A 621 -6.08 8.94 33.57
N LYS A 622 -5.28 8.97 32.50
CA LYS A 622 -3.97 8.32 32.48
C LYS A 622 -2.96 9.08 33.35
N HIS A 623 -3.12 10.41 33.42
CA HIS A 623 -2.30 11.28 34.24
C HIS A 623 -3.19 12.09 35.18
N GLU A 624 -2.66 12.37 36.38
CA GLU A 624 -3.36 13.14 37.41
C GLU A 624 -3.68 14.55 36.93
N THR A 625 -4.84 15.08 37.34
CA THR A 625 -5.20 16.46 37.08
C THR A 625 -4.92 17.32 38.31
N CYS A 626 -4.29 18.47 38.11
CA CYS A 626 -4.02 19.42 39.18
C CYS A 626 -5.35 20.02 39.70
N PRO A 627 -5.66 19.91 41.00
CA PRO A 627 -6.93 20.40 41.54
C PRO A 627 -7.07 21.93 41.50
N LYS A 628 -5.95 22.65 41.40
CA LYS A 628 -5.93 24.12 41.36
C LYS A 628 -6.13 24.68 39.94
N CYS A 629 -5.36 24.20 38.97
CA CYS A 629 -5.35 24.75 37.62
C CYS A 629 -6.06 23.89 36.57
N ASN A 630 -6.56 22.70 36.94
CA ASN A 630 -7.22 21.74 36.03
C ASN A 630 -6.37 21.24 34.85
N HIS A 631 -5.07 21.50 34.86
CA HIS A 631 -4.13 20.96 33.86
C HIS A 631 -3.59 19.61 34.31
N LEU A 632 -3.18 18.79 33.34
CA LEU A 632 -2.57 17.49 33.60
C LEU A 632 -1.18 17.65 34.22
N ILE A 633 -0.86 16.80 35.19
CA ILE A 633 0.42 16.78 35.89
C ILE A 633 1.36 15.85 35.13
N CYS A 634 2.53 16.36 34.76
CA CYS A 634 3.57 15.55 34.13
C CYS A 634 4.12 14.52 35.13
N PRO A 635 4.17 13.21 34.78
CA PRO A 635 4.68 12.18 35.69
C PRO A 635 6.21 12.27 35.87
N GLU A 636 6.93 12.92 34.96
CA GLU A 636 8.40 13.02 35.02
C GLU A 636 8.90 14.23 35.82
N CYS A 637 8.28 15.40 35.67
CA CYS A 637 8.73 16.65 36.30
C CYS A 637 7.69 17.33 37.18
N HIS A 638 6.48 16.76 37.30
CA HIS A 638 5.36 17.24 38.14
C HIS A 638 4.85 18.65 37.81
N TYR A 639 5.28 19.19 36.67
CA TYR A 639 4.77 20.41 36.08
C TYR A 639 3.33 20.24 35.61
N CYS A 640 2.52 21.29 35.73
CA CYS A 640 1.16 21.31 35.19
C CYS A 640 0.88 22.57 34.34
N SER A 641 1.15 23.77 34.84
CA SER A 641 0.89 25.02 34.10
C SER A 641 1.66 26.22 34.67
N ARG A 642 1.68 27.30 33.88
CA ARG A 642 2.00 28.67 34.27
C ARG A 642 0.82 29.57 33.94
N ASP A 643 0.64 30.65 34.69
CA ASP A 643 -0.38 31.65 34.38
C ASP A 643 0.07 32.63 33.28
N SER A 644 -0.76 33.62 32.98
CA SER A 644 -0.47 34.64 31.96
C SER A 644 0.65 35.60 32.35
N GLN A 645 0.99 35.69 33.64
CA GLN A 645 2.17 36.42 34.13
C GLN A 645 3.45 35.56 34.08
N GLY A 646 3.32 34.26 33.78
CA GLY A 646 4.43 33.31 33.71
C GLY A 646 4.78 32.66 35.05
N GLU A 647 3.98 32.90 36.09
CA GLU A 647 4.14 32.32 37.42
C GLU A 647 3.71 30.85 37.41
N GLU A 648 4.48 30.00 38.09
CA GLU A 648 4.19 28.56 38.16
C GLU A 648 2.99 28.29 39.08
N CYS A 649 2.19 27.27 38.72
CA CYS A 649 1.14 26.80 39.61
C CYS A 649 1.73 26.43 40.98
N PRO A 650 1.24 26.99 42.10
CA PRO A 650 1.88 26.79 43.41
C PRO A 650 1.80 25.34 43.91
N GLU A 651 0.88 24.54 43.37
CA GLU A 651 0.83 23.09 43.61
C GLU A 651 2.08 22.35 43.10
N ILE A 652 2.83 22.93 42.15
CA ILE A 652 4.09 22.34 41.66
C ILE A 652 5.11 22.27 42.80
N ALA A 653 5.26 23.36 43.58
CA ALA A 653 6.18 23.40 44.71
C ALA A 653 5.78 22.41 45.81
N VAL A 654 4.48 22.33 46.12
CA VAL A 654 3.93 21.39 47.11
C VAL A 654 4.23 19.94 46.71
N ARG A 655 3.98 19.58 45.44
CA ARG A 655 4.25 18.23 44.92
C ARG A 655 5.74 17.89 44.95
N LYS A 656 6.61 18.80 44.51
CA LYS A 656 8.08 18.60 44.55
C LYS A 656 8.56 18.36 45.99
N ALA A 657 8.12 19.19 46.94
CA ALA A 657 8.47 19.02 48.35
C ALA A 657 8.01 17.68 48.93
N LYS A 658 6.81 17.20 48.57
CA LYS A 658 6.30 15.89 48.97
C LYS A 658 7.17 14.75 48.44
N ILE A 659 7.55 14.82 47.16
CA ILE A 659 8.39 13.81 46.51
C ILE A 659 9.80 13.79 47.11
N ASP A 660 10.38 14.96 47.35
CA ASP A 660 11.69 15.08 48.00
C ASP A 660 11.67 14.51 49.42
N ALA A 661 10.58 14.76 50.17
CA ALA A 661 10.40 14.19 51.51
C ALA A 661 10.25 12.66 51.47
N GLU A 662 9.51 12.11 50.52
CA GLU A 662 9.38 10.66 50.33
C GLU A 662 10.69 10.00 49.88
N ALA A 663 11.44 10.65 48.99
CA ALA A 663 12.75 10.18 48.55
C ALA A 663 13.74 10.13 49.73
N LYS A 664 13.78 11.19 50.56
CA LYS A 664 14.61 11.25 51.78
C LYS A 664 14.23 10.16 52.80
N ARG A 665 12.93 9.89 52.98
CA ARG A 665 12.46 8.80 53.84
C ARG A 665 12.92 7.42 53.33
N LYS A 666 12.87 7.20 52.02
CA LYS A 666 13.31 5.93 51.39
C LYS A 666 14.83 5.77 51.38
N SER A 667 15.60 6.85 51.35
CA SER A 667 17.07 6.79 51.37
C SER A 667 17.68 6.59 52.77
N GLY A 668 16.87 6.50 53.83
CA GLY A 668 17.35 6.26 55.19
C GLY A 668 18.20 7.39 55.78
N THR A 669 18.27 8.55 55.11
CA THR A 669 18.98 9.72 55.59
C THR A 669 18.12 10.44 56.62
N SER A 670 18.39 10.20 57.90
CA SER A 670 17.81 10.96 59.02
C SER A 670 18.16 12.44 58.86
N LEU A 671 17.15 13.30 58.79
CA LEU A 671 17.34 14.74 58.94
C LEU A 671 17.67 15.02 60.41
N GLU A 672 18.93 15.34 60.71
CA GLU A 672 19.25 16.24 61.81
C GLU A 672 18.66 17.61 61.45
N TYR A 673 17.41 17.84 61.83
CA TYR A 673 16.87 19.18 61.86
C TYR A 673 17.44 19.89 63.09
N ASN A 674 18.35 20.84 62.86
CA ASN A 674 18.55 21.95 63.79
C ASN A 674 17.29 22.81 63.77
N ILE A 675 16.33 22.47 64.64
CA ILE A 675 15.21 23.34 64.98
C ILE A 675 15.77 24.41 65.93
N PRO A 676 15.71 25.70 65.60
CA PRO A 676 15.95 26.76 66.57
C PRO A 676 14.82 26.70 67.60
N THR A 677 15.12 26.23 68.81
CA THR A 677 14.22 26.29 69.95
C THR A 677 14.06 27.74 70.40
N SER A 678 13.09 28.45 69.84
CA SER A 678 12.43 29.53 70.57
C SER A 678 11.03 29.76 70.02
N LYS A 679 10.04 29.67 70.92
CA LYS A 679 8.59 29.85 70.73
C LYS A 679 7.92 28.67 70.03
N TYR A 680 7.40 27.74 70.81
CA TYR A 680 5.97 27.39 70.88
C TYR A 680 5.86 26.27 71.92
N ASP A 681 5.82 26.66 73.19
CA ASP A 681 5.33 25.80 74.26
C ASP A 681 3.81 25.62 74.11
N ASN A 682 3.36 24.41 74.45
CA ASN A 682 1.97 23.99 74.69
C ASN A 682 1.15 23.57 73.46
N LEU A 683 1.39 22.35 72.99
CA LEU A 683 0.33 21.42 72.56
C LEU A 683 0.85 20.00 72.82
N SER A 684 0.12 19.21 73.61
CA SER A 684 0.54 17.84 73.96
C SER A 684 0.44 16.93 72.73
N ILE A 685 1.42 16.03 72.57
CA ILE A 685 1.55 15.09 71.45
C ILE A 685 0.30 14.22 71.25
N ASP A 686 -0.47 13.97 72.31
CA ASP A 686 -1.68 13.15 72.26
C ASP A 686 -2.80 13.79 71.42
N ASP A 687 -2.85 15.13 71.34
CA ASP A 687 -3.90 15.85 70.59
C ASP A 687 -3.63 15.86 69.07
N ALA A 688 -2.37 15.68 68.67
CA ALA A 688 -1.96 15.59 67.27
C ALA A 688 -2.18 14.18 66.69
N LEU A 689 -2.03 13.13 67.52
CA LEU A 689 -2.24 11.74 67.09
C LEU A 689 -3.72 11.41 66.94
N TYR A 690 -4.60 11.96 67.79
CA TYR A 690 -6.05 11.77 67.70
C TYR A 690 -6.65 12.36 66.41
N ARG A 691 -6.14 13.50 65.92
CA ARG A 691 -6.61 14.13 64.66
C ARG A 691 -6.07 13.47 63.38
N ALA A 692 -5.03 12.65 63.49
CA ALA A 692 -4.41 11.96 62.36
C ALA A 692 -5.02 10.57 62.08
N GLY A 693 -5.98 10.10 62.89
CA GLY A 693 -6.71 8.84 62.65
C GLY A 693 -5.84 7.58 62.77
N ILE A 694 -4.83 7.59 63.63
CA ILE A 694 -4.02 6.41 63.95
C ILE A 694 -4.24 6.04 65.42
N PHE A 695 -5.47 5.62 65.72
CA PHE A 695 -5.91 4.53 66.60
C PHE A 695 -7.44 4.50 66.62
#